data_AF-V8PHH1-F1
#
_entry.id   AF-V8PHH1-F1
#
_cell.length_a   1.000
_cell.length_b   1.000
_cell.length_c   1.000
_cell.angle_alpha   90.00
_cell.angle_beta   90.00
_cell.angle_gamma   90.00
#
_symmetry.space_group_name_H-M   'P 1'
#
loop_
_entity.id
_entity.type
_entity.pdbx_description
1 polymer ?
#
loop_
_entity_poly.entity_id
_entity_poly.type
_entity_poly.pdbx_seq_one_letter_code
_entity_poly.pdbx_strand_id
1 'polypeptide(L)'
;MNEVGLSWQVASIWPIHSVHPGFRDSAGQFHLNVQKDKYILSVALLPFMLLNDTEEIAALYRDLSQYPSLSHACIGPEVTTQYGGKHCNIYTEWSQRDLERAENVKFCRQYLVFHDNQSVIYSGPSGNCTEVKGELLSRDSPSGTQKAVVRKMCNSKGEEKQFLEVWEKNRKVKSIELSALEKHGQVYDDDQFGCLAWSHSETHLLYVAEKKRPKTESFFKHRAPELNTEEELAKTERDKAGEQFVFYEDWGETLVAKSIPVLCVLDIESNNVSVLEGVPEYISPGQAFWTPDDTGVVFTGWYHEPFRLGLKYCINRRSSLFHVDLTGGQCELLSDDNKAIWSPRLSPDQCRIVYLENQASGPHQQCSRICMYDWYTKLTSVIVDIVPRQIQDGFAGIYSTALPEHCWAADSQRVVLDTTQRSRQELIVVDMASKSVCSLTKGSSLGSWVLLTIDRDLMVARFSTPNSPPMLMVAFLPPAGKEADVNWVCLEETSPIQGISWDVHILQPSPEQDNPQYRGLDFEAILLKPTQVPEQTKLPLVVSPHGGPHSVFTTTWMLYPAVLCQMGFAVLLVNYRGSLGFGQDSVDSLPGNVGCQDVNDVQFCVEQMLQKEPLDSKRVALLGGSHGGFLSCHLIGQYPGTYKACVTRNPVVNMASMIGSTDIPDWCMTEVGLPYDQAALPVPEQWEKMLLHSPMQFVDKVQAPVLLLIGEEDRRVPPKQGLEYYRALRSRGIPTRIQVITMHYPVWRLRQTVWSNSGRVRNINLTALDKHGKVYTDEQFRCFAWSNSETQIVYVAERKHSPKQQFFSQEEFTEGQENERFVYNDNWGEALGDKSVPVLCVLNIETTKVSVLEDIPGHLSPGQVFMGFTQEHCPCFAGPLTIKESYLALLREVESWTLLGVQQDLLVVSCSSPSCPPSLKVGVLPSEGSELELQWISVEESSVLPDMEWKILTVDPALSEKGSPYTDQSFEAILLIPRGSKQGEEALFPLVVSPHGGPHSVFDACWRPTMAGLCRLGFAVLMVNYRGSLGFGQDSIDSLISHVGVQDVADTQLAVEVALQMKCLDPNRIALLGGSHGGFICCHLIGRFPEMYKACAVRNSVTNMATLLGTSDIPDWRYASLGLPYSYERIPTEKDLAAMLLSSPITHATKVQAPVLLCVGAKDRQVSPSQALEYYRVLKARGIPVRLMWYPEENHALSGVVAEADVFMNCAQWITHHLSKT
;
A
#
# COMPACT_ATOMS: atom_id res chain seq x y z
N MET A 1 51.38 -48.80 2.15
CA MET A 1 51.79 -49.23 3.50
C MET A 1 52.19 -48.00 4.28
N ASN A 2 51.74 -47.90 5.53
CA ASN A 2 52.23 -47.09 6.67
C ASN A 2 52.86 -45.72 6.33
N GLU A 3 52.18 -44.58 6.43
CA GLU A 3 51.62 -43.93 7.64
C GLU A 3 52.66 -43.38 8.64
N VAL A 4 52.33 -42.19 9.18
CA VAL A 4 52.85 -41.47 10.38
C VAL A 4 54.08 -40.57 10.21
N GLY A 5 53.93 -39.28 10.59
CA GLY A 5 55.08 -38.36 10.72
C GLY A 5 54.90 -36.89 11.13
N LEU A 6 53.88 -36.48 11.91
CA LEU A 6 53.90 -35.36 12.91
C LEU A 6 54.21 -33.90 12.41
N SER A 7 53.88 -32.78 13.08
CA SER A 7 53.74 -32.53 14.52
C SER A 7 53.05 -31.19 14.92
N TRP A 8 52.37 -31.14 16.09
CA TRP A 8 52.10 -29.97 16.99
C TRP A 8 51.28 -28.75 16.45
N GLN A 9 50.57 -27.91 17.23
CA GLN A 9 50.29 -27.78 18.68
C GLN A 9 49.05 -26.87 18.91
N VAL A 10 48.12 -27.20 19.82
CA VAL A 10 47.33 -26.23 20.65
C VAL A 10 47.02 -26.89 22.00
N ALA A 11 47.01 -26.13 23.09
CA ALA A 11 46.88 -26.64 24.47
C ALA A 11 45.70 -26.01 25.25
N SER A 12 45.13 -26.78 26.20
CA SER A 12 44.69 -26.42 27.58
C SER A 12 43.91 -25.12 27.89
N ILE A 13 42.95 -25.01 28.84
CA ILE A 13 42.06 -25.94 29.61
C ILE A 13 41.15 -25.06 30.53
N TRP A 14 39.81 -25.28 30.53
CA TRP A 14 38.86 -25.18 31.69
C TRP A 14 38.57 -23.81 32.37
N PRO A 15 37.51 -23.66 33.24
CA PRO A 15 36.77 -24.71 33.96
C PRO A 15 35.23 -24.71 33.97
N ILE A 16 34.71 -25.92 34.26
CA ILE A 16 33.36 -26.22 34.77
C ILE A 16 33.44 -26.34 36.30
N HIS A 17 32.42 -25.89 37.04
CA HIS A 17 32.25 -26.24 38.46
C HIS A 17 31.13 -27.27 38.71
N SER A 18 31.58 -28.49 39.03
CA SER A 18 30.99 -29.46 39.98
C SER A 18 29.50 -29.84 39.90
N VAL A 19 29.27 -31.08 39.44
CA VAL A 19 28.21 -31.98 39.92
C VAL A 19 28.79 -32.90 41.01
N HIS A 20 27.99 -33.36 41.98
CA HIS A 20 28.38 -34.42 42.92
C HIS A 20 27.16 -35.30 43.35
N PRO A 21 27.33 -36.51 43.91
CA PRO A 21 27.13 -37.71 43.07
C PRO A 21 26.35 -38.88 43.72
N GLY A 22 26.19 -39.98 42.98
CA GLY A 22 25.95 -41.33 43.51
C GLY A 22 25.51 -42.30 42.39
N PHE A 23 25.86 -43.59 42.37
CA PHE A 23 26.85 -44.38 43.12
C PHE A 23 27.29 -45.56 42.22
N ARG A 24 28.42 -46.20 42.49
CA ARG A 24 28.82 -47.48 41.86
C ARG A 24 29.17 -48.51 42.93
N ASP A 25 28.88 -49.77 42.62
CA ASP A 25 29.40 -50.98 43.26
C ASP A 25 29.36 -52.10 42.20
N SER A 26 29.79 -53.34 42.39
CA SER A 26 30.93 -53.93 43.11
C SER A 26 31.36 -55.25 42.41
N ALA A 27 31.12 -55.40 41.10
CA ALA A 27 31.34 -56.67 40.36
C ALA A 27 32.13 -56.58 39.03
N GLY A 28 32.65 -55.41 38.64
CA GLY A 28 33.82 -55.33 37.74
C GLY A 28 33.71 -55.84 36.28
N GLN A 29 32.55 -56.23 35.77
CA GLN A 29 32.36 -56.60 34.35
C GLN A 29 31.10 -55.97 33.75
N PHE A 30 31.26 -55.28 32.63
CA PHE A 30 30.18 -54.97 31.69
C PHE A 30 30.48 -55.69 30.37
N HIS A 31 29.61 -56.63 30.00
CA HIS A 31 29.57 -57.18 28.65
C HIS A 31 28.90 -56.17 27.71
N LEU A 32 29.68 -55.59 26.78
CA LEU A 32 29.15 -55.02 25.55
C LEU A 32 29.33 -56.06 24.45
N ASN A 33 28.29 -56.83 24.18
CA ASN A 33 28.32 -57.82 23.11
C ASN A 33 28.14 -57.09 21.77
N VAL A 34 29.17 -57.15 20.93
CA VAL A 34 29.17 -56.51 19.61
C VAL A 34 28.50 -57.42 18.60
N GLN A 35 27.33 -57.04 18.12
CA GLN A 35 26.88 -57.46 16.78
C GLN A 35 26.96 -56.27 15.82
N LYS A 36 27.99 -56.34 14.97
CA LYS A 36 28.00 -55.60 13.70
C LYS A 36 26.84 -56.13 12.88
N ASP A 37 25.94 -55.26 12.44
CA ASP A 37 25.29 -55.47 11.16
C ASP A 37 25.12 -54.19 10.37
N LYS A 38 25.18 -54.36 9.05
CA LYS A 38 25.41 -53.33 8.05
C LYS A 38 24.27 -52.32 7.96
N TYR A 39 24.59 -51.05 8.17
CA TYR A 39 24.07 -49.98 7.31
C TYR A 39 25.23 -49.18 6.73
N ILE A 40 25.90 -49.79 5.76
CA ILE A 40 26.42 -49.01 4.65
C ILE A 40 25.17 -48.45 3.97
N LEU A 41 24.90 -47.16 4.14
CA LEU A 41 23.98 -46.46 3.25
C LEU A 41 24.66 -46.43 1.88
N SER A 42 24.42 -47.49 1.11
CA SER A 42 24.41 -47.41 -0.33
C SER A 42 23.62 -46.17 -0.71
N VAL A 43 24.13 -45.40 -1.68
CA VAL A 43 23.31 -44.46 -2.45
C VAL A 43 22.35 -45.31 -3.30
N ALA A 44 21.36 -45.88 -2.63
CA ALA A 44 20.17 -46.41 -3.26
C ALA A 44 19.42 -45.19 -3.76
N LEU A 45 19.17 -45.17 -5.07
CA LEU A 45 18.31 -44.17 -5.71
C LEU A 45 17.00 -44.12 -4.93
N LEU A 46 16.80 -43.05 -4.14
CA LEU A 46 15.51 -42.76 -3.55
C LEU A 46 14.52 -42.65 -4.72
N PRO A 47 13.41 -43.40 -4.71
CA PRO A 47 12.42 -43.27 -5.76
C PRO A 47 11.94 -41.82 -5.76
N PHE A 48 11.95 -41.20 -6.94
CA PHE A 48 11.48 -39.83 -7.14
C PHE A 48 10.08 -39.66 -6.54
N MET A 49 10.01 -38.94 -5.42
CA MET A 49 8.78 -38.59 -4.73
C MET A 49 8.72 -37.07 -4.64
N LEU A 50 7.53 -36.52 -4.88
CA LEU A 50 7.26 -35.11 -4.71
C LEU A 50 7.35 -34.77 -3.22
N LEU A 51 8.23 -33.84 -2.84
CA LEU A 51 8.44 -33.41 -1.47
C LEU A 51 7.15 -32.76 -0.95
N ASN A 52 6.53 -33.36 0.06
CA ASN A 52 5.24 -32.93 0.61
C ASN A 52 5.25 -32.71 2.13
N ASP A 53 6.30 -33.12 2.84
CA ASP A 53 6.46 -32.84 4.25
C ASP A 53 6.85 -31.37 4.49
N THR A 54 6.26 -30.75 5.51
CA THR A 54 6.45 -29.31 5.77
C THR A 54 7.81 -29.00 6.39
N GLU A 55 8.38 -29.90 7.19
CA GLU A 55 9.69 -29.71 7.79
C GLU A 55 10.80 -29.92 6.75
N GLU A 56 10.66 -30.89 5.86
CA GLU A 56 11.56 -31.10 4.72
C GLU A 56 11.54 -29.92 3.74
N ILE A 57 10.35 -29.41 3.37
CA ILE A 57 10.22 -28.20 2.53
C ILE A 57 10.86 -26.99 3.22
N ALA A 58 10.66 -26.83 4.52
CA ALA A 58 11.28 -25.75 5.28
C ALA A 58 12.80 -25.91 5.39
N ALA A 59 13.32 -27.14 5.52
CA ALA A 59 14.76 -27.42 5.51
C ALA A 59 15.39 -27.10 4.14
N LEU A 60 14.75 -27.53 3.05
CA LEU A 60 15.16 -27.21 1.68
C LEU A 60 15.15 -25.70 1.41
N TYR A 61 14.11 -24.99 1.84
CA TYR A 61 14.06 -23.53 1.71
C TYR A 61 15.16 -22.85 2.54
N ARG A 62 15.39 -23.30 3.79
CA ARG A 62 16.49 -22.79 4.63
C ARG A 62 17.83 -22.97 3.92
N ASP A 63 18.13 -24.18 3.44
CA ASP A 63 19.37 -24.52 2.74
C ASP A 63 19.62 -23.61 1.53
N LEU A 64 18.66 -23.58 0.59
CA LEU A 64 18.79 -22.75 -0.62
C LEU A 64 18.75 -21.24 -0.34
N SER A 65 18.17 -20.80 0.79
CA SER A 65 18.17 -19.39 1.19
C SER A 65 19.51 -18.89 1.74
N GLN A 66 20.45 -19.79 2.05
CA GLN A 66 21.80 -19.42 2.51
C GLN A 66 22.65 -18.79 1.41
N TYR A 67 22.33 -19.02 0.12
CA TYR A 67 23.05 -18.41 -0.98
C TYR A 67 22.81 -16.89 -1.03
N PRO A 68 23.86 -16.06 -0.84
CA PRO A 68 23.71 -14.61 -0.80
C PRO A 68 23.51 -14.03 -2.21
N SER A 69 22.82 -12.89 -2.30
CA SER A 69 22.79 -12.07 -3.50
C SER A 69 23.83 -10.95 -3.42
N LEU A 70 24.64 -10.82 -4.47
CA LEU A 70 25.66 -9.78 -4.63
C LEU A 70 25.04 -8.50 -5.19
N SER A 71 25.09 -7.40 -4.44
CA SER A 71 24.39 -6.13 -4.74
C SER A 71 25.29 -5.03 -5.31
N HIS A 72 26.54 -4.93 -4.83
CA HIS A 72 27.46 -3.84 -5.17
C HIS A 72 28.91 -4.31 -5.13
N ALA A 73 29.80 -3.65 -5.88
CA ALA A 73 31.24 -3.81 -5.77
C ALA A 73 31.95 -2.46 -5.97
N CYS A 74 33.07 -2.26 -5.28
CA CYS A 74 34.00 -1.16 -5.56
C CYS A 74 35.44 -1.65 -5.67
N ILE A 75 36.22 -1.00 -6.54
CA ILE A 75 37.64 -1.27 -6.75
C ILE A 75 38.43 -0.25 -5.93
N GLY A 76 39.33 -0.75 -5.08
CA GLY A 76 40.28 0.05 -4.33
C GLY A 76 41.54 0.39 -5.15
N PRO A 77 42.37 1.32 -4.67
CA PRO A 77 43.48 1.88 -5.44
C PRO A 77 44.50 0.83 -5.91
N GLU A 78 45.05 1.07 -7.11
CA GLU A 78 46.15 0.26 -7.67
C GLU A 78 47.43 0.45 -6.84
N VAL A 79 47.99 -0.64 -6.34
CA VAL A 79 49.25 -0.70 -5.60
C VAL A 79 50.30 -1.45 -6.43
N THR A 80 51.37 -0.75 -6.80
CA THR A 80 52.55 -1.37 -7.40
C THR A 80 53.45 -1.93 -6.31
N THR A 81 53.72 -3.24 -6.36
CA THR A 81 54.64 -3.93 -5.44
C THR A 81 56.10 -3.52 -5.70
N GLN A 82 56.98 -3.76 -4.73
CA GLN A 82 58.43 -3.52 -4.85
C GLN A 82 59.12 -4.29 -6.00
N TYR A 83 58.45 -5.28 -6.60
CA TYR A 83 58.93 -6.07 -7.74
C TYR A 83 58.25 -5.68 -9.07
N GLY A 84 57.48 -4.59 -9.10
CA GLY A 84 56.81 -4.05 -10.29
C GLY A 84 55.46 -4.69 -10.63
N GLY A 85 55.07 -5.81 -10.00
CA GLY A 85 53.74 -6.39 -10.15
C GLY A 85 52.67 -5.50 -9.50
N LYS A 86 51.51 -5.34 -10.15
CA LYS A 86 50.42 -4.48 -9.69
C LYS A 86 49.29 -5.31 -9.09
N HIS A 87 48.58 -4.72 -8.13
CA HIS A 87 47.34 -5.29 -7.60
C HIS A 87 46.37 -4.21 -7.12
N CYS A 88 45.09 -4.56 -7.05
CA CYS A 88 44.05 -3.78 -6.40
C CYS A 88 43.25 -4.68 -5.43
N ASN A 89 42.49 -4.06 -4.53
CA ASN A 89 41.49 -4.77 -3.73
C ASN A 89 40.10 -4.57 -4.35
N ILE A 90 39.27 -5.60 -4.38
CA ILE A 90 37.86 -5.49 -4.72
C ILE A 90 37.06 -5.72 -3.45
N TYR A 91 36.23 -4.75 -3.10
CA TYR A 91 35.25 -4.88 -2.02
C TYR A 91 33.88 -5.14 -2.62
N THR A 92 33.09 -5.98 -1.97
CA THR A 92 31.77 -6.42 -2.47
C THR A 92 30.76 -6.38 -1.34
N GLU A 93 29.57 -5.85 -1.59
CA GLU A 93 28.42 -5.95 -0.69
C GLU A 93 27.55 -7.14 -1.08
N TRP A 94 27.28 -8.00 -0.11
CA TRP A 94 26.40 -9.15 -0.23
C TRP A 94 25.21 -8.99 0.71
N SER A 95 24.06 -9.52 0.31
CA SER A 95 22.85 -9.59 1.10
C SER A 95 22.40 -11.04 1.23
N GLN A 96 22.17 -11.51 2.46
CA GLN A 96 21.70 -12.87 2.75
C GLN A 96 20.43 -12.81 3.60
N ARG A 97 19.50 -13.74 3.35
CA ARG A 97 18.31 -13.91 4.18
C ARG A 97 18.69 -14.61 5.48
N ASP A 98 18.54 -13.92 6.61
CA ASP A 98 18.66 -14.50 7.95
C ASP A 98 17.23 -14.70 8.47
N LEU A 99 16.73 -15.94 8.40
CA LEU A 99 15.35 -16.29 8.71
C LEU A 99 15.09 -16.23 10.22
N GLU A 100 16.11 -16.57 11.01
CA GLU A 100 16.11 -16.58 12.47
C GLU A 100 16.13 -15.17 13.06
N ARG A 101 16.77 -14.20 12.41
CA ARG A 101 16.66 -12.76 12.73
C ARG A 101 15.50 -12.06 12.05
N ALA A 102 14.88 -12.69 11.05
CA ALA A 102 13.90 -12.11 10.13
C ALA A 102 14.39 -10.80 9.44
N GLU A 103 15.67 -10.74 9.09
CA GLU A 103 16.28 -9.59 8.40
C GLU A 103 17.11 -10.03 7.18
N ASN A 104 17.31 -9.16 6.19
CA ASN A 104 18.33 -9.37 5.17
C ASN A 104 19.65 -8.81 5.73
N VAL A 105 20.57 -9.69 6.10
CA VAL A 105 21.88 -9.31 6.64
C VAL A 105 22.78 -8.87 5.48
N LYS A 106 23.24 -7.61 5.54
CA LYS A 106 24.28 -7.10 4.64
C LYS A 106 25.67 -7.42 5.20
N PHE A 107 26.60 -7.86 4.34
CA PHE A 107 28.00 -8.05 4.73
C PHE A 107 28.94 -7.75 3.56
N CYS A 108 30.16 -7.31 3.90
CA CYS A 108 31.22 -7.08 2.93
C CYS A 108 32.21 -8.26 2.86
N ARG A 109 32.73 -8.51 1.66
CA ARG A 109 33.91 -9.36 1.40
C ARG A 109 34.97 -8.58 0.62
N GLN A 110 36.24 -8.97 0.80
CA GLN A 110 37.39 -8.38 0.15
C GLN A 110 38.18 -9.44 -0.63
N TYR A 111 38.52 -9.12 -1.87
CA TYR A 111 39.35 -9.91 -2.76
C TYR A 111 40.59 -9.10 -3.16
N LEU A 112 41.70 -9.79 -3.41
CA LEU A 112 42.95 -9.22 -3.91
C LEU A 112 43.12 -9.67 -5.36
N VAL A 113 43.34 -8.74 -6.29
CA VAL A 113 43.48 -9.02 -7.73
C VAL A 113 44.81 -8.46 -8.22
N PHE A 114 45.71 -9.33 -8.68
CA PHE A 114 46.96 -8.97 -9.33
C PHE A 114 46.78 -8.93 -10.84
N HIS A 115 47.36 -7.92 -11.50
CA HIS A 115 47.17 -7.67 -12.93
C HIS A 115 48.39 -6.99 -13.57
N ASP A 116 48.42 -7.01 -14.90
CA ASP A 116 49.37 -6.25 -15.76
C ASP A 116 48.70 -5.08 -16.50
N ASN A 117 47.44 -4.76 -16.13
CA ASN A 117 46.55 -3.77 -16.75
C ASN A 117 45.99 -4.19 -18.13
N GLN A 118 46.16 -5.46 -18.52
CA GLN A 118 45.49 -6.07 -19.68
C GLN A 118 44.80 -7.38 -19.30
N SER A 119 45.28 -8.06 -18.26
CA SER A 119 44.81 -9.36 -17.79
C SER A 119 44.91 -9.48 -16.27
N VAL A 120 44.08 -10.35 -15.71
CA VAL A 120 44.19 -10.79 -14.30
C VAL A 120 45.17 -11.95 -14.24
N ILE A 121 46.24 -11.78 -13.46
CA ILE A 121 47.34 -12.76 -13.32
C ILE A 121 47.02 -13.76 -12.20
N TYR A 122 46.53 -13.25 -11.08
CA TYR A 122 46.18 -14.03 -9.90
C TYR A 122 45.13 -13.28 -9.10
N SER A 123 44.22 -14.01 -8.46
CA SER A 123 43.21 -13.42 -7.61
C SER A 123 42.75 -14.37 -6.52
N GLY A 124 42.28 -13.83 -5.40
CA GLY A 124 41.66 -14.62 -4.34
C GLY A 124 41.10 -13.78 -3.20
N PRO A 125 40.28 -14.37 -2.31
CA PRO A 125 39.79 -13.68 -1.12
C PRO A 125 40.95 -13.27 -0.20
N SER A 126 40.91 -12.06 0.34
CA SER A 126 41.97 -11.48 1.17
C SER A 126 41.52 -11.03 2.56
N GLY A 127 40.23 -11.19 2.89
CA GLY A 127 39.66 -10.86 4.19
C GLY A 127 38.45 -11.71 4.58
N ASN A 128 38.05 -11.61 5.84
CA ASN A 128 36.85 -12.28 6.37
C ASN A 128 35.57 -11.52 6.01
N CYS A 129 34.43 -12.24 5.97
CA CYS A 129 33.11 -11.61 5.87
C CYS A 129 32.87 -10.68 7.06
N THR A 130 32.45 -9.45 6.82
CA THR A 130 32.15 -8.45 7.87
C THR A 130 30.73 -7.92 7.72
N GLU A 131 29.88 -8.16 8.72
CA GLU A 131 28.49 -7.68 8.75
C GLU A 131 28.42 -6.14 8.80
N VAL A 132 27.65 -5.53 7.89
CA VAL A 132 27.48 -4.08 7.78
C VAL A 132 26.14 -3.69 8.43
N LYS A 133 26.19 -2.92 9.52
CA LYS A 133 25.00 -2.53 10.30
C LYS A 133 24.65 -1.06 10.13
N GLY A 134 23.41 -0.83 9.71
CA GLY A 134 22.80 0.51 9.63
C GLY A 134 23.41 1.42 8.58
N GLU A 135 24.26 0.92 7.68
CA GLU A 135 24.76 1.72 6.55
C GLU A 135 23.64 1.94 5.54
N LEU A 136 23.34 3.19 5.23
CA LEU A 136 22.33 3.57 4.23
C LEU A 136 23.00 3.87 2.89
N LEU A 137 24.02 4.73 2.91
CA LEU A 137 24.82 5.11 1.75
C LEU A 137 26.29 5.20 2.16
N SER A 138 27.22 4.86 1.26
CA SER A 138 28.63 5.23 1.42
C SER A 138 29.29 5.57 0.08
N ARG A 139 30.34 6.40 0.14
CA ARG A 139 31.09 6.86 -1.03
C ARG A 139 32.55 7.11 -0.69
N ASP A 140 33.46 6.47 -1.41
CA ASP A 140 34.87 6.82 -1.38
C ASP A 140 35.10 8.16 -2.11
N SER A 141 36.09 8.93 -1.67
CA SER A 141 36.41 10.24 -2.23
C SER A 141 37.20 10.10 -3.55
N PRO A 142 37.21 11.12 -4.45
CA PRO A 142 37.94 11.09 -5.72
C PRO A 142 39.42 10.65 -5.63
N SER A 143 40.10 10.96 -4.53
CA SER A 143 41.49 10.56 -4.25
C SER A 143 41.63 9.15 -3.65
N GLY A 144 40.52 8.52 -3.26
CA GLY A 144 40.48 7.25 -2.52
C GLY A 144 41.02 7.34 -1.09
N THR A 145 41.28 8.55 -0.55
CA THR A 145 41.88 8.73 0.79
C THR A 145 40.84 8.80 1.91
N GLN A 146 39.61 9.20 1.59
CA GLN A 146 38.50 9.35 2.53
C GLN A 146 37.27 8.54 2.10
N LYS A 147 36.41 8.19 3.06
CA LYS A 147 35.10 7.55 2.81
C LYS A 147 34.01 8.26 3.60
N ALA A 148 32.98 8.71 2.90
CA ALA A 148 31.74 9.22 3.48
C ALA A 148 30.78 8.07 3.74
N VAL A 149 30.07 8.09 4.87
CA VAL A 149 29.05 7.10 5.20
C VAL A 149 27.85 7.75 5.87
N VAL A 150 26.65 7.55 5.34
CA VAL A 150 25.39 7.85 6.02
C VAL A 150 24.95 6.61 6.79
N ARG A 151 24.92 6.70 8.12
CA ARG A 151 24.62 5.59 9.03
C ARG A 151 23.38 5.88 9.88
N LYS A 152 22.44 4.95 9.85
CA LYS A 152 21.25 4.89 10.71
C LYS A 152 21.56 4.11 11.98
N MET A 153 21.25 4.68 13.14
CA MET A 153 21.35 4.00 14.43
C MET A 153 20.07 4.21 15.25
N CYS A 154 19.64 3.17 15.97
CA CYS A 154 18.58 3.28 16.97
C CYS A 154 19.20 3.46 18.35
N ASN A 155 18.68 4.40 19.13
CA ASN A 155 19.06 4.49 20.54
C ASN A 155 18.31 3.46 21.40
N SER A 156 18.61 3.40 22.70
CA SER A 156 17.97 2.46 23.64
C SER A 156 16.46 2.62 23.78
N LYS A 157 15.91 3.79 23.43
CA LYS A 157 14.47 4.09 23.39
C LYS A 157 13.80 3.69 22.07
N GLY A 158 14.56 3.27 21.06
CA GLY A 158 14.07 2.96 19.72
C GLY A 158 13.97 4.17 18.78
N GLU A 159 14.40 5.36 19.21
CA GLU A 159 14.44 6.54 18.35
C GLU A 159 15.54 6.37 17.30
N GLU A 160 15.20 6.59 16.03
CA GLU A 160 16.12 6.47 14.89
C GLU A 160 16.87 7.79 14.67
N LYS A 161 18.19 7.70 14.51
CA LYS A 161 19.09 8.84 14.21
C LYS A 161 19.92 8.55 12.98
N GLN A 162 20.10 9.55 12.12
CA GLN A 162 21.02 9.48 10.98
C GLN A 162 22.29 10.29 11.28
N PHE A 163 23.44 9.66 11.02
CA PHE A 163 24.77 10.25 11.15
C PHE A 163 25.44 10.29 9.78
N LEU A 164 26.10 11.40 9.47
CA LEU A 164 27.07 11.46 8.37
C LEU A 164 28.47 11.35 8.97
N GLU A 165 29.15 10.26 8.65
CA GLU A 165 30.50 9.94 9.09
C GLU A 165 31.49 10.19 7.94
N VAL A 166 32.67 10.73 8.26
CA VAL A 166 33.81 10.76 7.33
C VAL A 166 34.95 9.98 7.96
N TRP A 167 35.48 9.03 7.21
CA TRP A 167 36.56 8.13 7.61
C TRP A 167 37.81 8.43 6.78
N GLU A 168 38.97 8.41 7.42
CA GLU A 168 40.28 8.52 6.77
C GLU A 168 41.15 7.36 7.27
N LYS A 169 41.64 6.51 6.35
CA LYS A 169 42.43 5.32 6.67
C LYS A 169 41.73 4.42 7.72
N ASN A 170 42.20 4.42 8.97
CA ASN A 170 41.68 3.60 10.07
C ASN A 170 40.99 4.41 11.18
N ARG A 171 40.67 5.70 10.94
CA ARG A 171 40.01 6.58 11.92
C ARG A 171 38.77 7.25 11.34
N LYS A 172 37.72 7.39 12.16
CA LYS A 172 36.62 8.31 11.88
C LYS A 172 37.09 9.74 12.19
N VAL A 173 37.17 10.60 11.18
CA VAL A 173 37.62 11.99 11.33
C VAL A 173 36.46 12.94 11.62
N LYS A 174 35.25 12.64 11.13
CA LYS A 174 34.02 13.43 11.39
C LYS A 174 32.83 12.51 11.63
N SER A 175 31.89 12.98 12.44
CA SER A 175 30.66 12.27 12.81
C SER A 175 29.58 13.29 13.15
N ILE A 176 28.68 13.58 12.21
CA ILE A 176 27.69 14.65 12.30
C ILE A 176 26.30 14.01 12.50
N GLU A 177 25.61 14.35 13.59
CA GLU A 177 24.23 13.89 13.83
C GLU A 177 23.25 14.77 13.02
N LEU A 178 22.91 14.33 11.81
CA LEU A 178 22.06 15.11 10.89
C LEU A 178 20.70 15.44 11.51
N SER A 179 20.11 14.49 12.25
CA SER A 179 18.83 14.66 12.94
C SER A 179 18.85 15.79 13.98
N ALA A 180 19.99 16.07 14.61
CA ALA A 180 20.14 17.14 15.60
C ALA A 180 20.34 18.53 14.99
N LEU A 181 20.74 18.62 13.71
CA LEU A 181 20.92 19.91 13.02
C LEU A 181 19.59 20.59 12.70
N GLU A 182 18.48 19.85 12.73
CA GLU A 182 17.12 20.35 12.45
C GLU A 182 16.99 21.07 11.07
N LYS A 183 17.88 20.80 10.10
CA LYS A 183 17.92 21.43 8.75
C LYS A 183 16.97 20.80 7.73
N HIS A 184 16.92 19.47 7.70
CA HIS A 184 16.13 18.66 6.76
C HIS A 184 15.49 17.46 7.50
N GLY A 185 14.66 16.68 6.81
CA GLY A 185 14.08 15.42 7.25
C GLY A 185 15.05 14.24 7.10
N GLN A 186 14.54 13.04 6.83
CA GLN A 186 15.40 11.87 6.62
C GLN A 186 16.17 11.97 5.30
N VAL A 187 17.46 11.59 5.32
CA VAL A 187 18.26 11.33 4.11
C VAL A 187 17.70 10.13 3.37
N TYR A 188 17.62 10.23 2.04
CA TYR A 188 17.13 9.17 1.16
C TYR A 188 18.26 8.25 0.68
N ASP A 189 17.95 6.97 0.62
CA ASP A 189 18.85 5.84 0.35
C ASP A 189 18.38 4.94 -0.81
N ASP A 190 17.35 5.38 -1.55
CA ASP A 190 16.75 4.65 -2.67
C ASP A 190 17.34 5.06 -4.03
N ASP A 191 17.19 4.20 -5.05
CA ASP A 191 17.74 4.44 -6.39
C ASP A 191 17.07 5.59 -7.17
N GLN A 192 15.96 6.17 -6.70
CA GLN A 192 15.24 7.24 -7.39
C GLN A 192 15.71 8.61 -6.91
N PHE A 193 15.76 8.84 -5.59
CA PHE A 193 16.16 10.12 -5.02
C PHE A 193 17.53 10.11 -4.33
N GLY A 194 18.01 8.96 -3.88
CA GLY A 194 19.25 8.81 -3.11
C GLY A 194 20.47 9.35 -3.84
N CYS A 195 21.39 9.93 -3.05
CA CYS A 195 22.64 10.52 -3.51
C CYS A 195 23.61 10.61 -2.33
N LEU A 196 24.88 10.29 -2.57
CA LEU A 196 26.00 10.69 -1.73
C LEU A 196 27.23 10.91 -2.63
N ALA A 197 27.56 12.16 -2.92
CA ALA A 197 28.59 12.53 -3.89
C ALA A 197 29.59 13.53 -3.30
N TRP A 198 30.87 13.21 -3.38
CA TRP A 198 31.97 14.13 -3.07
C TRP A 198 32.16 15.16 -4.18
N SER A 199 32.49 16.39 -3.81
CA SER A 199 33.02 17.38 -4.76
C SER A 199 34.39 16.94 -5.27
N HIS A 200 34.78 17.37 -6.48
CA HIS A 200 36.07 17.00 -7.08
C HIS A 200 37.26 17.52 -6.26
N SER A 201 37.07 18.64 -5.57
CA SER A 201 37.99 19.23 -4.59
C SER A 201 38.04 18.51 -3.22
N GLU A 202 37.17 17.53 -2.98
CA GLU A 202 36.98 16.82 -1.70
C GLU A 202 36.60 17.73 -0.51
N THR A 203 36.18 18.97 -0.77
CA THR A 203 35.81 19.97 0.24
C THR A 203 34.35 19.89 0.66
N HIS A 204 33.48 19.29 -0.16
CA HIS A 204 32.04 19.21 0.08
C HIS A 204 31.47 17.81 -0.19
N LEU A 205 30.35 17.51 0.47
CA LEU A 205 29.51 16.33 0.23
C LEU A 205 28.08 16.76 -0.11
N LEU A 206 27.55 16.21 -1.20
CA LEU A 206 26.17 16.36 -1.67
C LEU A 206 25.37 15.12 -1.31
N TYR A 207 24.12 15.31 -0.87
CA TYR A 207 23.13 14.23 -0.66
C TYR A 207 21.70 14.77 -0.80
N VAL A 208 20.70 13.89 -0.79
CA VAL A 208 19.28 14.26 -0.88
C VAL A 208 18.54 13.82 0.39
N ALA A 209 17.64 14.68 0.89
CA ALA A 209 16.79 14.40 2.05
C ALA A 209 15.36 14.95 1.85
N GLU A 210 14.40 14.52 2.66
CA GLU A 210 13.04 15.14 2.71
C GLU A 210 13.13 16.60 3.21
N LYS A 211 12.39 17.53 2.60
CA LYS A 211 12.24 18.92 3.05
C LYS A 211 11.63 18.93 4.44
N LYS A 212 12.30 19.58 5.40
CA LYS A 212 11.73 19.72 6.74
C LYS A 212 10.44 20.54 6.67
N ARG A 213 9.34 19.95 7.15
CA ARG A 213 8.04 20.60 7.24
C ARG A 213 7.97 21.49 8.49
N PRO A 214 7.14 22.56 8.50
CA PRO A 214 6.80 23.28 9.73
C PRO A 214 6.28 22.33 10.81
N LYS A 215 6.46 22.65 12.09
CA LYS A 215 5.89 21.83 13.16
C LYS A 215 4.36 22.09 13.16
N THR A 216 3.60 21.01 13.07
CA THR A 216 2.14 21.04 13.12
C THR A 216 1.69 20.90 14.57
N GLU A 217 0.75 21.75 15.03
CA GLU A 217 0.16 21.62 16.37
C GLU A 217 -1.34 21.33 16.30
N SER A 218 -1.85 20.59 17.28
CA SER A 218 -3.29 20.47 17.54
C SER A 218 -3.86 21.82 17.99
N PHE A 219 -5.08 22.14 17.56
CA PHE A 219 -5.85 23.28 18.05
C PHE A 219 -6.00 23.31 19.59
N PHE A 220 -5.93 22.14 20.25
CA PHE A 220 -6.25 21.96 21.67
C PHE A 220 -5.04 21.60 22.54
N LYS A 221 -3.82 21.93 22.11
CA LYS A 221 -2.60 21.65 22.88
C LYS A 221 -2.60 22.39 24.22
N HIS A 222 -2.77 21.66 25.33
CA HIS A 222 -2.62 22.22 26.68
C HIS A 222 -1.20 22.74 26.90
N ARG A 223 -1.05 24.07 26.93
CA ARG A 223 0.17 24.73 27.39
C ARG A 223 0.01 25.03 28.88
N ALA A 224 1.02 24.66 29.68
CA ALA A 224 1.12 25.15 31.05
C ALA A 224 1.30 26.69 31.01
N PRO A 225 0.75 27.44 31.97
CA PRO A 225 0.88 28.89 32.02
C PRO A 225 2.27 29.31 32.52
N GLU A 226 3.28 29.17 31.66
CA GLU A 226 4.61 29.75 31.86
C GLU A 226 4.78 31.05 31.06
N LEU A 227 5.71 31.89 31.51
CA LEU A 227 5.94 33.23 30.96
C LEU A 227 6.79 33.13 29.67
N ASN A 228 6.12 32.94 28.53
CA ASN A 228 6.77 32.90 27.22
C ASN A 228 7.65 34.15 26.99
N THR A 229 8.89 33.94 26.53
CA THR A 229 9.79 35.01 26.10
C THR A 229 9.48 35.45 24.65
N GLU A 230 10.02 36.58 24.22
CA GLU A 230 9.85 37.07 22.83
C GLU A 230 10.35 36.06 21.78
N GLU A 231 11.36 35.25 22.09
CA GLU A 231 11.84 34.16 21.22
C GLU A 231 10.83 33.00 21.08
N GLU A 232 10.03 32.72 22.11
CA GLU A 232 8.97 31.70 22.01
C GLU A 232 7.75 32.21 21.25
N LEU A 233 7.44 33.50 21.36
CA LEU A 233 6.43 34.16 20.53
C LEU A 233 6.79 34.10 19.03
N ALA A 234 8.05 34.41 18.68
CA ALA A 234 8.54 34.28 17.29
C ALA A 234 8.73 32.82 16.80
N LYS A 235 8.64 31.83 17.70
CA LYS A 235 8.55 30.40 17.38
C LYS A 235 7.12 30.00 17.07
N THR A 236 6.17 30.48 17.87
CA THR A 236 4.74 30.16 17.73
C THR A 236 4.11 30.69 16.45
N GLU A 237 4.61 31.78 15.87
CA GLU A 237 4.15 32.25 14.55
C GLU A 237 4.54 31.32 13.38
N ARG A 238 5.46 30.36 13.59
CA ARG A 238 5.90 29.41 12.55
C ARG A 238 5.15 28.07 12.58
N ASP A 239 4.51 27.78 13.71
CA ASP A 239 3.82 26.52 13.94
C ASP A 239 2.35 26.67 13.55
N LYS A 240 1.88 25.87 12.60
CA LYS A 240 0.53 25.98 12.06
C LYS A 240 -0.43 25.06 12.80
N ALA A 241 -1.31 25.66 13.60
CA ALA A 241 -2.39 24.95 14.27
C ALA A 241 -3.37 24.34 13.25
N GLY A 242 -3.77 23.09 13.46
CA GLY A 242 -4.76 22.40 12.64
C GLY A 242 -4.24 21.72 11.37
N GLU A 243 -2.95 21.84 11.05
CA GLU A 243 -2.36 21.12 9.90
C GLU A 243 -1.90 19.67 10.26
N GLN A 244 -2.14 19.21 11.50
CA GLN A 244 -1.65 17.92 12.02
C GLN A 244 -2.13 16.66 11.25
N PHE A 245 -3.31 16.73 10.62
CA PHE A 245 -3.87 15.63 9.82
C PHE A 245 -3.90 15.97 8.32
N VAL A 246 -3.21 17.01 7.85
CA VAL A 246 -3.17 17.33 6.41
C VAL A 246 -2.53 16.18 5.65
N PHE A 247 -3.21 15.70 4.61
CA PHE A 247 -2.66 14.71 3.69
C PHE A 247 -1.57 15.36 2.83
N TYR A 248 -0.39 14.74 2.83
CA TYR A 248 0.71 15.08 1.94
C TYR A 248 0.95 13.91 0.99
N GLU A 249 0.93 14.17 -0.32
CA GLU A 249 1.23 13.17 -1.32
C GLU A 249 2.67 12.67 -1.18
N ASP A 250 2.86 11.37 -1.40
CA ASP A 250 4.16 10.75 -1.59
C ASP A 250 4.27 10.11 -2.98
N TRP A 251 5.40 9.49 -3.28
CA TRP A 251 5.70 8.88 -4.58
C TRP A 251 5.26 7.41 -4.72
N GLY A 252 4.33 6.96 -3.86
CA GLY A 252 3.76 5.61 -3.89
C GLY A 252 4.71 4.51 -3.42
N GLU A 253 4.24 3.26 -3.48
CA GLU A 253 4.98 2.03 -3.17
C GLU A 253 6.07 2.13 -2.09
N THR A 254 7.33 1.81 -2.38
CA THR A 254 8.44 1.84 -1.40
C THR A 254 8.97 3.25 -1.12
N LEU A 255 8.23 4.29 -1.52
CA LEU A 255 8.56 5.70 -1.39
C LEU A 255 7.52 6.45 -0.52
N VAL A 256 6.79 5.72 0.33
CA VAL A 256 5.87 6.29 1.35
C VAL A 256 6.58 7.38 2.15
N ALA A 257 5.83 8.46 2.44
CA ALA A 257 6.30 9.66 3.14
C ALA A 257 7.43 10.45 2.46
N LYS A 258 7.98 10.01 1.32
CA LYS A 258 8.89 10.80 0.49
C LYS A 258 8.07 11.73 -0.38
N SER A 259 8.07 13.04 -0.08
CA SER A 259 7.14 13.99 -0.68
C SER A 259 7.88 15.10 -1.43
N ILE A 260 8.79 15.79 -0.75
CA ILE A 260 9.52 16.94 -1.28
C ILE A 260 11.01 16.71 -1.01
N PRO A 261 11.73 16.01 -1.90
CA PRO A 261 13.19 15.91 -1.82
C PRO A 261 13.83 17.30 -1.90
N VAL A 262 14.95 17.49 -1.21
CA VAL A 262 15.81 18.66 -1.34
C VAL A 262 17.28 18.23 -1.42
N LEU A 263 18.07 18.98 -2.17
CA LEU A 263 19.52 18.82 -2.23
C LEU A 263 20.14 19.44 -0.96
N CYS A 264 21.04 18.71 -0.32
CA CYS A 264 21.76 19.14 0.87
C CYS A 264 23.26 19.07 0.63
N VAL A 265 23.98 20.10 1.05
CA VAL A 265 25.44 20.17 0.97
C VAL A 265 26.02 20.27 2.37
N LEU A 266 27.02 19.44 2.63
CA LEU A 266 27.89 19.50 3.80
C LEU A 266 29.24 20.07 3.37
N ASP A 267 29.63 21.20 3.97
CA ASP A 267 31.01 21.69 3.98
C ASP A 267 31.83 20.83 4.96
N ILE A 268 32.87 20.17 4.44
CA ILE A 268 33.72 19.26 5.21
C ILE A 268 34.58 20.04 6.20
N GLU A 269 35.10 21.22 5.88
CA GLU A 269 35.98 21.96 6.81
C GLU A 269 35.16 22.49 8.00
N SER A 270 34.10 23.24 7.73
CA SER A 270 33.28 23.89 8.78
C SER A 270 32.29 22.95 9.49
N ASN A 271 31.98 21.78 8.89
CA ASN A 271 30.88 20.89 9.26
C ASN A 271 29.48 21.51 9.09
N ASN A 272 29.34 22.60 8.34
CA ASN A 272 28.05 23.25 8.12
C ASN A 272 27.21 22.47 7.09
N VAL A 273 25.94 22.29 7.39
CA VAL A 273 24.94 21.72 6.46
C VAL A 273 23.99 22.81 5.98
N SER A 274 23.92 22.99 4.67
CA SER A 274 22.95 23.82 3.96
C SER A 274 21.97 22.96 3.15
N VAL A 275 20.76 23.46 2.99
CA VAL A 275 19.81 22.99 1.97
C VAL A 275 19.98 23.94 0.78
N LEU A 276 20.11 23.42 -0.44
CA LEU A 276 20.29 24.25 -1.63
C LEU A 276 18.97 24.94 -2.00
N GLU A 277 19.07 26.23 -2.31
CA GLU A 277 17.98 27.04 -2.87
C GLU A 277 18.01 26.97 -4.41
N GLY A 278 17.01 27.55 -5.07
CA GLY A 278 16.93 27.62 -6.55
C GLY A 278 16.22 26.44 -7.23
N VAL A 279 16.13 25.25 -6.60
CA VAL A 279 15.32 24.14 -7.12
C VAL A 279 13.83 24.54 -7.11
N PRO A 280 13.09 24.45 -8.23
CA PRO A 280 11.68 24.84 -8.28
C PRO A 280 10.80 23.95 -7.37
N GLU A 281 9.82 24.53 -6.67
CA GLU A 281 9.02 23.79 -5.68
C GLU A 281 8.14 22.67 -6.27
N TYR A 282 7.88 22.68 -7.58
CA TYR A 282 7.15 21.64 -8.31
C TYR A 282 8.05 20.49 -8.83
N ILE A 283 9.36 20.52 -8.51
CA ILE A 283 10.35 19.51 -8.90
C ILE A 283 10.83 18.73 -7.67
N SER A 284 10.92 17.41 -7.81
CA SER A 284 11.55 16.50 -6.85
C SER A 284 12.96 16.13 -7.35
N PRO A 285 14.05 16.68 -6.78
CA PRO A 285 15.42 16.35 -7.19
C PRO A 285 15.87 14.96 -6.70
N GLY A 286 16.70 14.29 -7.50
CA GLY A 286 17.34 13.01 -7.17
C GLY A 286 18.51 12.70 -8.11
N GLN A 287 19.24 11.61 -7.83
CA GLN A 287 20.38 11.13 -8.66
C GLN A 287 21.41 12.23 -8.99
N ALA A 288 21.69 13.08 -7.99
CA ALA A 288 22.47 14.30 -8.16
C ALA A 288 24.00 14.07 -8.10
N PHE A 289 24.76 14.93 -8.77
CA PHE A 289 26.23 14.95 -8.75
C PHE A 289 26.78 16.36 -9.04
N TRP A 290 28.04 16.58 -8.67
CA TRP A 290 28.73 17.87 -8.85
C TRP A 290 29.08 18.17 -10.30
N THR A 291 29.09 19.44 -10.69
CA THR A 291 29.64 19.88 -11.97
C THR A 291 31.17 19.72 -12.01
N PRO A 292 31.80 19.66 -13.21
CA PRO A 292 33.25 19.49 -13.37
C PRO A 292 34.14 20.44 -12.57
N ASP A 293 33.63 21.64 -12.28
CA ASP A 293 34.31 22.75 -11.62
C ASP A 293 33.89 22.96 -10.16
N ASP A 294 33.05 22.08 -9.60
CA ASP A 294 32.41 22.20 -8.28
C ASP A 294 31.54 23.47 -8.09
N THR A 295 31.23 24.24 -9.15
CA THR A 295 30.43 25.48 -9.05
C THR A 295 28.92 25.23 -9.06
N GLY A 296 28.47 24.03 -9.41
CA GLY A 296 27.07 23.67 -9.56
C GLY A 296 26.78 22.20 -9.21
N VAL A 297 25.49 21.86 -9.31
CA VAL A 297 24.98 20.49 -9.16
C VAL A 297 24.07 20.14 -10.32
N VAL A 298 24.26 18.97 -10.92
CA VAL A 298 23.34 18.38 -11.91
C VAL A 298 22.50 17.31 -11.24
N PHE A 299 21.20 17.23 -11.57
CA PHE A 299 20.28 16.24 -10.99
C PHE A 299 19.14 15.86 -11.94
N THR A 300 18.50 14.72 -11.68
CA THR A 300 17.22 14.35 -12.29
C THR A 300 16.08 14.93 -11.47
N GLY A 301 15.17 15.66 -12.11
CA GLY A 301 14.01 16.28 -11.46
C GLY A 301 12.69 15.68 -11.95
N TRP A 302 11.87 15.16 -11.03
CA TRP A 302 10.52 14.66 -11.32
C TRP A 302 9.45 15.72 -11.03
N TYR A 303 8.49 15.88 -11.94
CA TYR A 303 7.43 16.88 -11.83
C TYR A 303 6.31 16.40 -10.90
N HIS A 304 5.83 17.27 -10.01
CA HIS A 304 4.73 16.94 -9.08
C HIS A 304 3.34 17.01 -9.72
N GLU A 305 3.23 17.53 -10.95
CA GLU A 305 1.98 18.05 -11.51
C GLU A 305 1.19 17.05 -12.38
N PRO A 306 -0.16 17.15 -12.35
CA PRO A 306 -0.97 17.80 -11.32
C PRO A 306 -0.95 17.08 -9.96
N PHE A 307 -0.63 15.78 -9.93
CA PHE A 307 -0.37 15.04 -8.70
C PHE A 307 0.68 13.94 -8.90
N ARG A 308 1.29 13.49 -7.79
CA ARG A 308 2.31 12.43 -7.83
C ARG A 308 1.69 11.09 -8.22
N LEU A 309 2.28 10.43 -9.21
CA LEU A 309 2.04 9.04 -9.58
C LEU A 309 3.15 8.15 -9.00
N GLY A 310 2.85 6.87 -8.77
CA GLY A 310 3.80 5.88 -8.29
C GLY A 310 5.07 5.84 -9.14
N LEU A 311 6.23 6.12 -8.53
CA LEU A 311 7.51 6.22 -9.23
C LEU A 311 8.31 4.90 -9.25
N LYS A 312 8.21 4.09 -8.20
CA LYS A 312 8.93 2.80 -8.16
C LYS A 312 8.41 1.88 -9.26
N TYR A 313 9.35 1.32 -10.03
CA TYR A 313 9.12 0.46 -11.20
C TYR A 313 8.48 1.15 -12.42
N CYS A 314 8.43 2.49 -12.47
CA CYS A 314 7.80 3.24 -13.57
C CYS A 314 8.81 4.22 -14.20
N ILE A 315 9.40 3.86 -15.36
CA ILE A 315 10.37 4.71 -16.09
C ILE A 315 9.72 5.57 -17.20
N ASN A 316 8.40 5.74 -17.13
CA ASN A 316 7.58 6.59 -17.99
C ASN A 316 7.14 7.90 -17.28
N ARG A 317 7.67 8.18 -16.09
CA ARG A 317 7.30 9.36 -15.29
C ARG A 317 8.02 10.60 -15.82
N ARG A 318 7.27 11.69 -15.99
CA ARG A 318 7.82 12.96 -16.51
C ARG A 318 8.99 13.44 -15.64
N SER A 319 10.17 13.54 -16.23
CA SER A 319 11.39 14.00 -15.57
C SER A 319 12.42 14.51 -16.57
N SER A 320 13.27 15.41 -16.08
CA SER A 320 14.27 16.11 -16.89
C SER A 320 15.59 16.22 -16.14
N LEU A 321 16.66 16.52 -16.88
CA LEU A 321 17.97 16.85 -16.34
C LEU A 321 18.03 18.35 -16.04
N PHE A 322 18.42 18.71 -14.82
CA PHE A 322 18.53 20.10 -14.35
C PHE A 322 19.94 20.39 -13.85
N HIS A 323 20.32 21.66 -13.90
CA HIS A 323 21.55 22.22 -13.35
C HIS A 323 21.20 23.33 -12.37
N VAL A 324 21.79 23.34 -11.17
CA VAL A 324 21.74 24.48 -10.24
C VAL A 324 23.15 25.03 -10.08
N ASP A 325 23.34 26.29 -10.47
CA ASP A 325 24.55 27.06 -10.21
C ASP A 325 24.56 27.54 -8.74
N LEU A 326 25.59 27.17 -7.98
CA LEU A 326 25.75 27.56 -6.58
C LEU A 326 26.25 29.00 -6.40
N THR A 327 26.77 29.62 -7.46
CA THR A 327 27.29 30.99 -7.43
C THR A 327 26.19 32.03 -7.68
N GLY A 328 25.28 31.76 -8.63
CA GLY A 328 24.14 32.61 -8.96
C GLY A 328 22.78 32.14 -8.41
N GLY A 329 22.68 30.91 -7.89
CA GLY A 329 21.43 30.33 -7.35
C GLY A 329 20.37 30.02 -8.40
N GLN A 330 20.73 29.99 -9.69
CA GLN A 330 19.80 29.77 -10.80
C GLN A 330 19.70 28.29 -11.14
N CYS A 331 18.47 27.82 -11.40
CA CYS A 331 18.20 26.48 -11.89
C CYS A 331 17.89 26.52 -13.40
N GLU A 332 18.69 25.82 -14.19
CA GLU A 332 18.58 25.67 -15.63
C GLU A 332 18.11 24.27 -16.01
N LEU A 333 17.31 24.17 -17.06
CA LEU A 333 16.89 22.92 -17.68
C LEU A 333 17.90 22.50 -18.76
N LEU A 334 18.44 21.29 -18.67
CA LEU A 334 19.45 20.77 -19.61
C LEU A 334 18.90 19.83 -20.70
N SER A 335 17.66 19.36 -20.55
CA SER A 335 17.02 18.38 -21.45
C SER A 335 15.61 18.79 -21.83
N ASP A 336 14.98 18.06 -22.74
CA ASP A 336 13.54 18.19 -23.00
C ASP A 336 12.71 18.07 -21.70
N ASP A 337 11.64 18.87 -21.61
CA ASP A 337 10.74 18.92 -20.45
C ASP A 337 9.57 17.91 -20.55
N ASN A 338 9.48 17.15 -21.64
CA ASN A 338 8.36 16.25 -21.97
C ASN A 338 8.76 14.75 -21.98
N LYS A 339 9.94 14.43 -21.47
CA LYS A 339 10.51 13.08 -21.42
C LYS A 339 10.38 12.44 -20.04
N ALA A 340 10.77 11.18 -19.98
CA ALA A 340 11.15 10.50 -18.75
C ALA A 340 12.67 10.26 -18.83
N ILE A 341 13.44 11.00 -18.04
CA ILE A 341 14.92 10.94 -18.00
C ILE A 341 15.37 10.48 -16.62
N TRP A 342 16.38 9.61 -16.56
CA TRP A 342 16.96 9.14 -15.30
C TRP A 342 18.39 8.61 -15.47
N SER A 343 19.01 8.32 -14.33
CA SER A 343 20.33 7.70 -14.17
C SER A 343 21.49 8.40 -14.89
N PRO A 344 21.67 9.73 -14.75
CA PRO A 344 22.79 10.45 -15.37
C PRO A 344 24.14 10.03 -14.77
N ARG A 345 25.19 10.02 -15.61
CA ARG A 345 26.58 9.67 -15.24
C ARG A 345 27.58 10.60 -15.95
N LEU A 346 28.38 11.31 -15.18
CA LEU A 346 29.49 12.16 -15.68
C LEU A 346 30.65 11.27 -16.18
N SER A 347 31.28 11.65 -17.29
CA SER A 347 32.47 11.00 -17.84
C SER A 347 33.73 11.29 -17.01
N PRO A 348 34.76 10.42 -17.01
CA PRO A 348 36.00 10.66 -16.26
C PRO A 348 36.79 11.89 -16.72
N ASP A 349 36.70 12.26 -18.00
CA ASP A 349 37.21 13.52 -18.54
C ASP A 349 36.36 14.76 -18.18
N GLN A 350 35.24 14.56 -17.48
CA GLN A 350 34.27 15.56 -17.04
C GLN A 350 33.61 16.37 -18.18
N CYS A 351 33.77 15.94 -19.44
CA CYS A 351 33.21 16.64 -20.60
C CYS A 351 31.74 16.31 -20.88
N ARG A 352 31.24 15.13 -20.46
CA ARG A 352 30.01 14.54 -20.98
C ARG A 352 29.16 13.88 -19.90
N ILE A 353 27.84 13.98 -20.04
CA ILE A 353 26.86 13.33 -19.18
C ILE A 353 26.06 12.36 -20.04
N VAL A 354 26.14 11.06 -19.72
CA VAL A 354 25.30 10.02 -20.33
C VAL A 354 24.10 9.73 -19.43
N TYR A 355 22.91 9.55 -20.00
CA TYR A 355 21.67 9.27 -19.27
C TYR A 355 20.72 8.40 -20.09
N LEU A 356 19.71 7.83 -19.42
CA LEU A 356 18.63 7.07 -20.04
C LEU A 356 17.42 7.98 -20.29
N GLU A 357 16.77 7.81 -21.44
CA GLU A 357 15.59 8.58 -21.86
C GLU A 357 14.50 7.66 -22.41
N ASN A 358 13.26 7.96 -22.03
CA ASN A 358 12.02 7.44 -22.60
C ASN A 358 11.02 8.55 -22.90
N GLN A 359 9.95 8.22 -23.62
CA GLN A 359 8.77 9.08 -23.65
C GLN A 359 8.08 9.05 -22.27
N ALA A 360 7.53 10.19 -21.85
CA ALA A 360 6.64 10.23 -20.70
C ALA A 360 5.27 9.61 -21.06
N SER A 361 4.64 8.95 -20.08
CA SER A 361 3.41 8.14 -20.23
C SER A 361 3.58 6.91 -21.13
N GLY A 362 2.50 6.14 -21.33
CA GLY A 362 2.56 4.87 -22.05
C GLY A 362 3.13 3.72 -21.19
N PRO A 363 3.64 2.64 -21.80
CA PRO A 363 4.23 1.49 -21.10
C PRO A 363 5.16 1.86 -19.94
N HIS A 364 4.96 1.23 -18.78
CA HIS A 364 5.70 1.54 -17.54
C HIS A 364 7.20 1.22 -17.62
N GLN A 365 7.55 0.26 -18.46
CA GLN A 365 8.90 -0.11 -18.87
C GLN A 365 8.88 -0.31 -20.38
N GLN A 366 9.92 0.13 -21.07
CA GLN A 366 10.02 0.13 -22.53
C GLN A 366 11.49 0.19 -22.96
N CYS A 367 11.77 0.00 -24.25
CA CYS A 367 13.12 0.12 -24.80
C CYS A 367 13.59 1.57 -24.68
N SER A 368 14.65 1.76 -23.89
CA SER A 368 15.20 3.07 -23.55
C SER A 368 16.22 3.56 -24.58
N ARG A 369 16.37 4.87 -24.69
CA ARG A 369 17.53 5.48 -25.35
C ARG A 369 18.70 5.62 -24.40
N ILE A 370 19.91 5.66 -24.96
CA ILE A 370 21.08 6.25 -24.31
C ILE A 370 21.33 7.60 -24.98
N CYS A 371 21.22 8.67 -24.20
CA CYS A 371 21.46 10.05 -24.62
C CYS A 371 22.75 10.57 -23.97
N MET A 372 23.45 11.45 -24.66
CA MET A 372 24.68 12.10 -24.21
C MET A 372 24.57 13.61 -24.37
N TYR A 373 24.76 14.33 -23.27
CA TYR A 373 24.88 15.79 -23.23
C TYR A 373 26.35 16.19 -23.05
N ASP A 374 26.84 17.07 -23.90
CA ASP A 374 28.21 17.61 -23.82
C ASP A 374 28.23 18.93 -23.03
N TRP A 375 29.04 18.95 -21.96
CA TRP A 375 29.03 20.02 -20.95
C TRP A 375 29.48 21.38 -21.49
N TYR A 376 30.37 21.40 -22.48
CA TYR A 376 31.00 22.61 -23.00
C TYR A 376 30.26 23.18 -24.22
N THR A 377 29.83 22.31 -25.13
CA THR A 377 29.06 22.69 -26.33
C THR A 377 27.56 22.86 -26.04
N LYS A 378 27.07 22.34 -24.91
CA LYS A 378 25.65 22.33 -24.50
C LYS A 378 24.75 21.57 -25.48
N LEU A 379 25.31 20.62 -26.23
CA LEU A 379 24.59 19.82 -27.23
C LEU A 379 24.21 18.45 -26.68
N THR A 380 22.96 18.04 -26.90
CA THR A 380 22.46 16.69 -26.65
C THR A 380 22.50 15.86 -27.94
N SER A 381 22.87 14.58 -27.82
CA SER A 381 22.82 13.61 -28.92
C SER A 381 22.33 12.25 -28.46
N VAL A 382 21.48 11.60 -29.27
CA VAL A 382 21.10 10.19 -29.06
C VAL A 382 22.25 9.31 -29.52
N ILE A 383 22.75 8.45 -28.63
CA ILE A 383 23.83 7.49 -28.90
C ILE A 383 23.24 6.13 -29.31
N VAL A 384 22.31 5.60 -28.51
CA VAL A 384 21.53 4.41 -28.85
C VAL A 384 20.06 4.82 -28.88
N ASP A 385 19.40 4.60 -30.02
CA ASP A 385 17.98 4.88 -30.19
C ASP A 385 17.13 3.63 -29.85
N ILE A 386 15.81 3.83 -29.76
CA ILE A 386 14.83 2.77 -29.54
C ILE A 386 14.93 1.73 -30.66
N VAL A 387 15.02 0.45 -30.30
CA VAL A 387 15.07 -0.68 -31.24
C VAL A 387 13.66 -1.26 -31.39
N PRO A 388 12.97 -1.12 -32.53
CA PRO A 388 11.62 -1.68 -32.72
C PRO A 388 11.64 -3.20 -32.64
N ARG A 389 12.60 -3.83 -33.33
CA ARG A 389 12.75 -5.28 -33.40
C ARG A 389 14.20 -5.67 -33.63
N GLN A 390 14.58 -6.90 -33.31
CA GLN A 390 15.86 -7.48 -33.73
C GLN A 390 15.88 -7.66 -35.26
N ILE A 391 16.71 -6.89 -35.98
CA ILE A 391 16.73 -6.91 -37.46
C ILE A 391 17.90 -7.70 -38.05
N GLN A 392 19.11 -7.67 -37.45
CA GLN A 392 20.31 -8.33 -38.02
C GLN A 392 21.31 -8.91 -36.99
N ASP A 393 21.71 -8.17 -35.96
CA ASP A 393 22.81 -8.60 -35.06
C ASP A 393 22.37 -9.26 -33.73
N GLY A 394 21.07 -9.43 -33.52
CA GLY A 394 20.48 -10.00 -32.30
C GLY A 394 20.35 -9.03 -31.11
N PHE A 395 20.78 -7.78 -31.25
CA PHE A 395 20.56 -6.74 -30.24
C PHE A 395 19.09 -6.27 -30.25
N ALA A 396 18.46 -6.20 -29.07
CA ALA A 396 17.04 -5.91 -28.88
C ALA A 396 16.75 -4.50 -28.35
N GLY A 397 17.77 -3.69 -28.05
CA GLY A 397 17.64 -2.39 -27.38
C GLY A 397 18.07 -2.40 -25.91
N ILE A 398 17.85 -1.28 -25.21
CA ILE A 398 18.25 -1.06 -23.81
C ILE A 398 17.04 -1.21 -22.89
N TYR A 399 17.14 -2.08 -21.88
CA TYR A 399 16.08 -2.36 -20.90
C TYR A 399 16.62 -2.31 -19.46
N SER A 400 17.63 -1.47 -19.24
CA SER A 400 18.31 -1.30 -17.96
C SER A 400 17.51 -0.36 -17.07
N THR A 401 17.25 -0.76 -15.82
CA THR A 401 16.53 0.09 -14.85
C THR A 401 17.35 1.29 -14.37
N ALA A 402 18.69 1.19 -14.43
CA ALA A 402 19.64 2.28 -14.24
C ALA A 402 20.95 1.95 -14.98
N LEU A 403 21.79 2.95 -15.20
CA LEU A 403 23.21 2.74 -15.52
C LEU A 403 23.97 2.39 -14.24
N PRO A 404 24.99 1.50 -14.30
CA PRO A 404 25.93 1.30 -13.20
C PRO A 404 26.52 2.63 -12.72
N GLU A 405 26.82 2.75 -11.42
CA GLU A 405 27.29 4.02 -10.84
C GLU A 405 28.60 4.51 -11.46
N HIS A 406 29.53 3.57 -11.65
CA HIS A 406 30.65 3.74 -12.57
C HIS A 406 30.37 2.84 -13.77
N CYS A 407 30.25 3.45 -14.93
CA CYS A 407 29.95 2.80 -16.20
C CYS A 407 30.91 3.19 -17.33
N TRP A 408 31.80 4.18 -17.11
CA TRP A 408 32.70 4.69 -18.14
C TRP A 408 34.04 3.94 -18.15
N ALA A 409 34.56 3.68 -19.36
CA ALA A 409 35.90 3.17 -19.59
C ALA A 409 36.98 4.26 -19.37
N ALA A 410 38.25 3.87 -19.27
CA ALA A 410 39.37 4.79 -19.03
C ALA A 410 39.55 5.84 -20.14
N ASP A 411 39.12 5.51 -21.37
CA ASP A 411 39.18 6.38 -22.54
C ASP A 411 38.14 7.52 -22.53
N SER A 412 37.16 7.50 -21.60
CA SER A 412 35.99 8.41 -21.60
C SER A 412 35.20 8.43 -22.91
N GLN A 413 35.37 7.44 -23.79
CA GLN A 413 34.63 7.27 -25.05
C GLN A 413 33.64 6.11 -24.99
N ARG A 414 33.86 5.12 -24.12
CA ARG A 414 33.05 3.91 -24.04
C ARG A 414 32.30 3.80 -22.70
N VAL A 415 31.06 3.33 -22.76
CA VAL A 415 30.18 3.08 -21.61
C VAL A 415 29.81 1.60 -21.56
N VAL A 416 30.01 0.95 -20.42
CA VAL A 416 29.68 -0.45 -20.15
C VAL A 416 28.43 -0.53 -19.27
N LEU A 417 27.51 -1.42 -19.62
CA LEU A 417 26.28 -1.68 -18.87
C LEU A 417 25.76 -3.10 -19.15
N ASP A 418 24.93 -3.64 -18.26
CA ASP A 418 24.04 -4.76 -18.58
C ASP A 418 22.68 -4.30 -19.10
N THR A 419 22.08 -5.10 -19.98
CA THR A 419 20.72 -4.92 -20.49
C THR A 419 20.07 -6.29 -20.74
N THR A 420 18.75 -6.36 -20.58
CA THR A 420 17.97 -7.55 -20.92
C THR A 420 18.06 -7.80 -22.42
N GLN A 421 18.51 -8.98 -22.85
CA GLN A 421 18.44 -9.44 -24.24
C GLN A 421 17.70 -10.78 -24.26
N ARG A 422 16.39 -10.73 -24.55
CA ARG A 422 15.46 -11.88 -24.42
C ARG A 422 15.58 -12.49 -23.01
N SER A 423 15.60 -13.82 -22.85
CA SER A 423 15.67 -14.45 -21.51
C SER A 423 17.04 -14.39 -20.80
N ARG A 424 17.93 -13.42 -21.09
CA ARG A 424 19.22 -13.24 -20.38
C ARG A 424 19.51 -11.77 -20.07
N GLN A 425 20.30 -11.51 -19.02
CA GLN A 425 21.04 -10.25 -18.89
C GLN A 425 22.38 -10.37 -19.60
N GLU A 426 22.72 -9.39 -20.44
CA GLU A 426 23.91 -9.39 -21.28
C GLU A 426 24.72 -8.10 -21.06
N LEU A 427 26.03 -8.26 -20.84
CA LEU A 427 26.95 -7.12 -20.75
C LEU A 427 27.29 -6.61 -22.14
N ILE A 428 27.10 -5.30 -22.33
CA ILE A 428 27.42 -4.58 -23.55
C ILE A 428 28.36 -3.40 -23.25
N VAL A 429 29.11 -3.01 -24.26
CA VAL A 429 29.80 -1.72 -24.32
C VAL A 429 29.27 -0.92 -25.49
N VAL A 430 29.05 0.37 -25.25
CA VAL A 430 28.59 1.35 -26.23
C VAL A 430 29.70 2.37 -26.43
N ASP A 431 30.12 2.57 -27.66
CA ASP A 431 31.12 3.58 -28.02
C ASP A 431 30.41 4.89 -28.43
N MET A 432 30.65 5.96 -27.68
CA MET A 432 29.93 7.24 -27.83
C MET A 432 30.23 7.96 -29.15
N ALA A 433 31.38 7.71 -29.77
CA ALA A 433 31.81 8.39 -30.99
C ALA A 433 31.29 7.71 -32.25
N SER A 434 31.41 6.38 -32.32
CA SER A 434 30.92 5.54 -33.44
C SER A 434 29.46 5.13 -33.30
N LYS A 435 28.88 5.23 -32.09
CA LYS A 435 27.54 4.75 -31.73
C LYS A 435 27.36 3.23 -31.89
N SER A 436 28.47 2.48 -31.91
CA SER A 436 28.44 1.02 -31.98
C SER A 436 28.13 0.40 -30.63
N VAL A 437 27.42 -0.73 -30.65
CA VAL A 437 27.07 -1.54 -29.47
C VAL A 437 27.67 -2.93 -29.65
N CYS A 438 28.56 -3.31 -28.74
CA CYS A 438 29.26 -4.60 -28.76
C CYS A 438 28.94 -5.39 -27.49
N SER A 439 28.68 -6.69 -27.61
CA SER A 439 28.52 -7.58 -26.45
C SER A 439 29.88 -8.03 -25.91
N LEU A 440 30.05 -7.94 -24.60
CA LEU A 440 31.22 -8.40 -23.83
C LEU A 440 31.05 -9.82 -23.29
N THR A 441 29.93 -10.48 -23.57
CA THR A 441 29.64 -11.86 -23.10
C THR A 441 29.19 -12.79 -24.22
N LYS A 442 29.29 -12.33 -25.47
CA LYS A 442 29.03 -13.13 -26.68
C LYS A 442 30.00 -14.32 -26.75
N GLY A 443 29.44 -15.53 -26.81
CA GLY A 443 30.22 -16.78 -26.81
C GLY A 443 30.59 -17.30 -25.42
N SER A 444 30.21 -16.62 -24.33
CA SER A 444 30.28 -17.17 -22.97
C SER A 444 29.21 -18.26 -22.74
N SER A 445 29.27 -18.92 -21.58
CA SER A 445 28.25 -19.87 -21.14
C SER A 445 26.87 -19.21 -21.02
N LEU A 446 25.82 -19.97 -21.37
CA LEU A 446 24.44 -19.48 -21.27
C LEU A 446 24.10 -19.18 -19.79
N GLY A 447 23.68 -17.96 -19.52
CA GLY A 447 23.35 -17.46 -18.18
C GLY A 447 23.12 -15.95 -18.22
N SER A 448 23.00 -15.33 -17.05
CA SER A 448 22.77 -13.89 -16.91
C SER A 448 23.94 -13.18 -16.25
N TRP A 449 24.42 -12.13 -16.90
CA TRP A 449 25.54 -11.28 -16.48
C TRP A 449 25.05 -9.88 -16.10
N VAL A 450 25.54 -9.32 -14.99
CA VAL A 450 25.20 -7.96 -14.52
C VAL A 450 26.46 -7.23 -14.08
N LEU A 451 26.63 -5.96 -14.47
CA LEU A 451 27.79 -5.15 -14.08
C LEU A 451 27.59 -4.63 -12.66
N LEU A 452 28.63 -4.75 -11.84
CA LEU A 452 28.63 -4.20 -10.47
C LEU A 452 29.38 -2.88 -10.42
N THR A 453 30.53 -2.81 -11.11
CA THR A 453 31.31 -1.59 -11.30
C THR A 453 32.33 -1.76 -12.43
N ILE A 454 32.82 -0.64 -12.95
CA ILE A 454 34.07 -0.55 -13.70
C ILE A 454 34.91 0.59 -13.09
N ASP A 455 36.19 0.36 -12.84
CA ASP A 455 37.16 1.44 -12.58
C ASP A 455 38.23 1.39 -13.66
N ARG A 456 38.38 2.52 -14.37
CA ARG A 456 39.17 2.63 -15.60
C ARG A 456 38.72 1.58 -16.62
N ASP A 457 39.46 0.48 -16.75
CA ASP A 457 39.14 -0.64 -17.63
C ASP A 457 38.93 -1.96 -16.87
N LEU A 458 39.09 -2.00 -15.54
CA LEU A 458 38.84 -3.19 -14.75
C LEU A 458 37.34 -3.28 -14.42
N MET A 459 36.68 -4.30 -14.96
CA MET A 459 35.26 -4.58 -14.76
C MET A 459 35.06 -5.63 -13.67
N VAL A 460 34.05 -5.43 -12.83
CA VAL A 460 33.52 -6.42 -11.89
C VAL A 460 32.07 -6.70 -12.23
N ALA A 461 31.74 -7.97 -12.44
CA ALA A 461 30.40 -8.42 -12.78
C ALA A 461 29.97 -9.60 -11.89
N ARG A 462 28.66 -9.86 -11.86
CA ARG A 462 28.11 -11.12 -11.35
C ARG A 462 27.58 -11.97 -12.51
N PHE A 463 27.81 -13.27 -12.44
CA PHE A 463 27.24 -14.26 -13.37
C PHE A 463 26.41 -15.28 -12.59
N SER A 464 25.29 -15.73 -13.14
CA SER A 464 24.49 -16.83 -12.56
C SER A 464 23.67 -17.56 -13.63
N THR A 465 23.24 -18.77 -13.29
CA THR A 465 22.31 -19.58 -14.07
C THR A 465 21.12 -20.00 -13.17
N PRO A 466 19.98 -20.49 -13.70
CA PRO A 466 18.87 -20.98 -12.88
C PRO A 466 19.27 -22.08 -11.88
N ASN A 467 20.35 -22.83 -12.16
CA ASN A 467 20.90 -23.85 -11.27
C ASN A 467 22.24 -23.48 -10.59
N SER A 468 22.79 -22.27 -10.77
CA SER A 468 24.05 -21.86 -10.13
C SER A 468 23.93 -20.47 -9.49
N PRO A 469 24.05 -20.37 -8.15
CA PRO A 469 24.04 -19.10 -7.43
C PRO A 469 25.09 -18.10 -7.94
N PRO A 470 24.93 -16.78 -7.69
CA PRO A 470 25.82 -15.75 -8.22
C PRO A 470 27.31 -16.00 -7.94
N MET A 471 28.11 -16.04 -9.01
CA MET A 471 29.56 -16.04 -9.00
C MET A 471 30.09 -14.63 -9.27
N LEU A 472 31.22 -14.28 -8.66
CA LEU A 472 31.92 -13.01 -8.85
C LEU A 472 32.92 -13.14 -10.01
N MET A 473 32.78 -12.30 -11.03
CA MET A 473 33.58 -12.32 -12.26
C MET A 473 34.35 -11.02 -12.42
N VAL A 474 35.57 -11.08 -12.95
CA VAL A 474 36.37 -9.90 -13.32
C VAL A 474 36.99 -10.03 -14.70
N ALA A 475 37.16 -8.91 -15.39
CA ALA A 475 37.87 -8.82 -16.66
C ALA A 475 38.42 -7.41 -16.86
N PHE A 476 39.44 -7.26 -17.71
CA PHE A 476 39.77 -5.95 -18.29
C PHE A 476 38.98 -5.75 -19.58
N LEU A 477 38.44 -4.54 -19.78
CA LEU A 477 37.84 -4.11 -21.03
C LEU A 477 38.96 -3.99 -22.09
N PRO A 478 38.90 -4.73 -23.21
CA PRO A 478 39.92 -4.63 -24.25
C PRO A 478 39.94 -3.24 -24.91
N PRO A 479 41.02 -2.88 -25.63
CA PRO A 479 41.05 -1.69 -26.48
C PRO A 479 39.93 -1.68 -27.52
N ALA A 480 39.52 -0.49 -27.96
CA ALA A 480 38.44 -0.32 -28.93
C ALA A 480 38.64 -1.17 -30.20
N GLY A 481 37.60 -1.92 -30.60
CA GLY A 481 37.63 -2.86 -31.72
C GLY A 481 38.11 -4.27 -31.37
N LYS A 482 38.35 -4.57 -30.09
CA LYS A 482 38.71 -5.90 -29.56
C LYS A 482 37.76 -6.39 -28.46
N GLU A 483 36.55 -5.84 -28.38
CA GLU A 483 35.57 -6.12 -27.33
C GLU A 483 35.26 -7.62 -27.17
N ALA A 484 35.32 -8.39 -28.26
CA ALA A 484 35.10 -9.84 -28.27
C ALA A 484 36.26 -10.66 -27.67
N ASP A 485 37.45 -10.07 -27.46
CA ASP A 485 38.63 -10.73 -26.88
C ASP A 485 38.63 -10.70 -25.33
N VAL A 486 37.54 -10.23 -24.70
CA VAL A 486 37.45 -10.06 -23.24
C VAL A 486 37.56 -11.40 -22.50
N ASN A 487 38.53 -11.47 -21.58
CA ASN A 487 38.84 -12.68 -20.82
C ASN A 487 38.29 -12.59 -19.39
N TRP A 488 37.17 -13.26 -19.12
CA TRP A 488 36.52 -13.31 -17.82
C TRP A 488 37.17 -14.34 -16.89
N VAL A 489 37.59 -13.89 -15.70
CA VAL A 489 38.14 -14.73 -14.63
C VAL A 489 37.14 -14.80 -13.48
N CYS A 490 36.83 -16.01 -13.01
CA CYS A 490 36.00 -16.22 -11.83
C CYS A 490 36.83 -16.03 -10.55
N LEU A 491 36.36 -15.17 -9.64
CA LEU A 491 37.00 -14.92 -8.35
C LEU A 491 36.55 -15.90 -7.26
N GLU A 492 35.32 -16.38 -7.36
CA GLU A 492 34.72 -17.32 -6.42
C GLU A 492 33.74 -18.22 -7.18
N GLU A 493 34.16 -19.45 -7.47
CA GLU A 493 33.31 -20.46 -8.10
C GLU A 493 32.25 -20.95 -7.10
N THR A 494 30.98 -20.89 -7.49
CA THR A 494 29.89 -21.58 -6.80
C THR A 494 29.64 -22.91 -7.52
N SER A 495 29.58 -24.01 -6.76
CA SER A 495 29.18 -25.30 -7.32
C SER A 495 27.73 -25.23 -7.78
N PRO A 496 27.39 -25.63 -9.03
CA PRO A 496 26.00 -25.72 -9.46
C PRO A 496 25.20 -26.64 -8.56
N ILE A 497 23.98 -26.20 -8.22
CA ILE A 497 23.01 -26.94 -7.43
C ILE A 497 22.68 -28.23 -8.19
N GLN A 498 23.11 -29.35 -7.63
CA GLN A 498 22.90 -30.67 -8.21
C GLN A 498 21.40 -30.99 -8.24
N GLY A 499 20.94 -31.70 -9.27
CA GLY A 499 19.54 -32.09 -9.39
C GLY A 499 18.67 -31.19 -10.28
N ILE A 500 19.16 -30.04 -10.76
CA ILE A 500 18.40 -29.12 -11.64
C ILE A 500 19.02 -29.05 -13.04
N SER A 501 18.23 -29.37 -14.07
CA SER A 501 18.47 -28.98 -15.46
C SER A 501 17.53 -27.84 -15.86
N TRP A 502 17.94 -27.07 -16.86
CA TRP A 502 17.14 -25.97 -17.39
C TRP A 502 17.47 -25.70 -18.85
N ASP A 503 16.47 -25.24 -19.60
CA ASP A 503 16.57 -24.90 -21.02
C ASP A 503 15.74 -23.64 -21.33
N VAL A 504 16.07 -22.93 -22.41
CA VAL A 504 15.27 -21.81 -22.94
C VAL A 504 14.57 -22.26 -24.22
N HIS A 505 13.25 -22.12 -24.27
CA HIS A 505 12.42 -22.50 -25.40
C HIS A 505 11.92 -21.25 -26.13
N ILE A 506 12.25 -21.14 -27.42
CA ILE A 506 11.68 -20.12 -28.32
C ILE A 506 10.34 -20.63 -28.86
N LEU A 507 9.34 -19.76 -28.85
CA LEU A 507 7.96 -20.06 -29.21
C LEU A 507 7.45 -19.04 -30.23
N GLN A 508 6.93 -19.55 -31.35
CA GLN A 508 6.23 -18.76 -32.35
C GLN A 508 4.71 -19.00 -32.20
N PRO A 509 3.90 -17.95 -32.01
CA PRO A 509 2.44 -18.05 -32.07
C PRO A 509 1.94 -18.64 -33.39
N SER A 510 0.75 -19.25 -33.40
CA SER A 510 0.11 -19.67 -34.66
C SER A 510 -0.30 -18.45 -35.50
N PRO A 511 -0.50 -18.58 -36.83
CA PRO A 511 -0.96 -17.46 -37.67
C PRO A 511 -2.28 -16.84 -37.21
N GLU A 512 -3.14 -17.60 -36.53
CA GLU A 512 -4.41 -17.17 -35.94
C GLU A 512 -4.22 -16.39 -34.62
N GLN A 513 -3.08 -16.55 -33.95
CA GLN A 513 -2.69 -15.87 -32.71
C GLN A 513 -1.64 -14.77 -32.93
N ASP A 514 -1.21 -14.55 -34.18
CA ASP A 514 -0.24 -13.51 -34.53
C ASP A 514 -0.84 -12.10 -34.37
N ASN A 515 -0.01 -11.13 -33.99
CA ASN A 515 -0.49 -9.76 -33.81
C ASN A 515 -0.64 -9.08 -35.18
N PRO A 516 -1.82 -8.55 -35.56
CA PRO A 516 -2.05 -8.06 -36.92
C PRO A 516 -1.21 -6.83 -37.28
N GLN A 517 -0.83 -6.01 -36.29
CA GLN A 517 0.02 -4.83 -36.42
C GLN A 517 1.51 -5.18 -36.28
N TYR A 518 1.84 -6.05 -35.32
CA TYR A 518 3.20 -6.48 -35.01
C TYR A 518 3.42 -7.96 -35.36
N ARG A 519 3.25 -8.30 -36.65
CA ARG A 519 3.28 -9.69 -37.13
C ARG A 519 4.61 -10.39 -36.93
N GLY A 520 4.57 -11.69 -36.65
CA GLY A 520 5.75 -12.56 -36.57
C GLY A 520 6.62 -12.35 -35.33
N LEU A 521 6.09 -11.73 -34.27
CA LEU A 521 6.76 -11.68 -32.97
C LEU A 521 6.85 -13.08 -32.36
N ASP A 522 8.05 -13.47 -31.94
CA ASP A 522 8.30 -14.65 -31.14
C ASP A 522 8.43 -14.29 -29.65
N PHE A 523 8.42 -15.29 -28.79
CA PHE A 523 8.56 -15.13 -27.35
C PHE A 523 9.29 -16.33 -26.73
N GLU A 524 9.62 -16.30 -25.43
CA GLU A 524 10.42 -17.35 -24.80
C GLU A 524 9.86 -17.83 -23.46
N ALA A 525 10.27 -19.04 -23.07
CA ALA A 525 10.10 -19.53 -21.71
C ALA A 525 11.35 -20.27 -21.22
N ILE A 526 11.63 -20.16 -19.92
CA ILE A 526 12.68 -20.92 -19.24
C ILE A 526 12.02 -22.10 -18.53
N LEU A 527 12.41 -23.32 -18.88
CA LEU A 527 11.90 -24.54 -18.25
C LEU A 527 12.99 -25.12 -17.33
N LEU A 528 12.69 -25.27 -16.04
CA LEU A 528 13.52 -26.00 -15.07
C LEU A 528 12.91 -27.39 -14.83
N LYS A 529 13.77 -28.43 -14.77
CA LYS A 529 13.38 -29.83 -14.55
C LYS A 529 14.31 -30.49 -13.51
N PRO A 530 13.80 -31.38 -12.64
CA PRO A 530 14.65 -32.25 -11.85
C PRO A 530 15.44 -33.22 -12.75
N THR A 531 16.70 -33.51 -12.43
CA THR A 531 17.54 -34.43 -13.26
C THR A 531 17.51 -35.88 -12.81
N GLN A 532 17.20 -36.15 -11.53
CA GLN A 532 17.19 -37.51 -10.96
C GLN A 532 15.80 -38.15 -11.05
N VAL A 533 15.27 -38.22 -12.26
CA VAL A 533 13.90 -38.67 -12.54
C VAL A 533 13.95 -40.07 -13.19
N PRO A 534 13.27 -41.09 -12.62
CA PRO A 534 13.19 -42.40 -13.24
C PRO A 534 12.55 -42.32 -14.61
N GLU A 535 13.10 -43.08 -15.55
CA GLU A 535 12.62 -43.15 -16.93
C GLU A 535 11.11 -43.44 -16.98
N GLN A 536 10.38 -42.73 -17.85
CA GLN A 536 8.90 -42.73 -17.98
C GLN A 536 8.10 -41.98 -16.88
N THR A 537 8.72 -41.44 -15.83
CA THR A 537 7.99 -40.63 -14.83
C THR A 537 7.52 -39.30 -15.41
N LYS A 538 6.26 -38.94 -15.17
CA LYS A 538 5.70 -37.63 -15.56
C LYS A 538 5.74 -36.61 -14.43
N LEU A 539 6.37 -35.47 -14.69
CA LEU A 539 6.56 -34.39 -13.72
C LEU A 539 5.32 -33.51 -13.57
N PRO A 540 4.89 -33.15 -12.35
CA PRO A 540 3.90 -32.09 -12.15
C PRO A 540 4.52 -30.74 -12.53
N LEU A 541 3.71 -29.84 -13.11
CA LEU A 541 4.17 -28.57 -13.69
C LEU A 541 3.66 -27.38 -12.89
N VAL A 542 4.56 -26.48 -12.48
CA VAL A 542 4.22 -25.13 -12.01
C VAL A 542 4.51 -24.13 -13.11
N VAL A 543 3.48 -23.39 -13.54
CA VAL A 543 3.56 -22.36 -14.57
C VAL A 543 3.59 -20.99 -13.90
N SER A 544 4.56 -20.16 -14.26
CA SER A 544 4.77 -18.84 -13.67
C SER A 544 4.96 -17.78 -14.76
N PRO A 545 3.93 -17.00 -15.11
CA PRO A 545 4.08 -15.74 -15.86
C PRO A 545 4.55 -14.62 -14.93
N HIS A 546 5.41 -13.71 -15.40
CA HIS A 546 5.91 -12.59 -14.59
C HIS A 546 4.89 -11.46 -14.43
N GLY A 547 5.07 -10.68 -13.36
CA GLY A 547 4.46 -9.36 -13.19
C GLY A 547 5.03 -8.32 -14.18
N GLY A 548 4.45 -7.12 -14.18
CA GLY A 548 4.83 -6.05 -15.12
C GLY A 548 3.59 -5.29 -15.60
N PRO A 549 3.08 -5.55 -16.82
CA PRO A 549 3.41 -6.67 -17.71
C PRO A 549 4.79 -6.56 -18.36
N HIS A 550 5.28 -5.35 -18.54
CA HIS A 550 6.58 -5.06 -19.14
C HIS A 550 7.74 -5.38 -18.18
N SER A 551 8.00 -6.67 -18.01
CA SER A 551 9.14 -7.22 -17.28
C SER A 551 9.68 -8.45 -18.03
N VAL A 552 10.51 -9.25 -17.37
CA VAL A 552 11.17 -10.42 -17.99
C VAL A 552 11.72 -11.37 -16.90
N PHE A 553 11.54 -12.66 -17.08
CA PHE A 553 12.37 -13.68 -16.43
C PHE A 553 13.66 -13.87 -17.23
N THR A 554 14.80 -13.69 -16.58
CA THR A 554 16.09 -14.06 -17.16
C THR A 554 16.63 -15.35 -16.54
N THR A 555 17.65 -15.92 -17.18
CA THR A 555 18.45 -17.05 -16.69
C THR A 555 19.28 -16.75 -15.43
N THR A 556 18.91 -15.75 -14.62
CA THR A 556 19.52 -15.54 -13.29
C THR A 556 19.08 -16.62 -12.32
N TRP A 557 19.90 -16.91 -11.31
CA TRP A 557 19.49 -17.77 -10.20
C TRP A 557 18.29 -17.16 -9.45
N MET A 558 17.28 -17.98 -9.13
CA MET A 558 16.07 -17.57 -8.41
C MET A 558 15.66 -18.64 -7.38
N LEU A 559 15.57 -18.24 -6.11
CA LEU A 559 15.28 -19.13 -4.99
C LEU A 559 13.97 -19.92 -5.15
N TYR A 560 12.86 -19.27 -5.52
CA TYR A 560 11.54 -19.91 -5.58
C TYR A 560 11.46 -21.00 -6.67
N PRO A 561 11.84 -20.75 -7.94
CA PRO A 561 11.97 -21.78 -8.96
C PRO A 561 12.92 -22.92 -8.58
N ALA A 562 14.06 -22.62 -7.95
CA ALA A 562 15.01 -23.64 -7.51
C ALA A 562 14.44 -24.55 -6.41
N VAL A 563 13.76 -23.99 -5.40
CA VAL A 563 13.07 -24.75 -4.34
C VAL A 563 11.97 -25.62 -4.94
N LEU A 564 11.10 -25.08 -5.78
CA LEU A 564 10.03 -25.85 -6.45
C LEU A 564 10.59 -26.99 -7.31
N CYS A 565 11.70 -26.74 -8.02
CA CYS A 565 12.38 -27.77 -8.80
C CYS A 565 12.94 -28.88 -7.91
N GLN A 566 13.61 -28.55 -6.80
CA GLN A 566 14.12 -29.53 -5.82
C GLN A 566 13.00 -30.29 -5.09
N MET A 567 11.82 -29.69 -4.91
CA MET A 567 10.63 -30.39 -4.42
C MET A 567 10.08 -31.44 -5.40
N GLY A 568 10.54 -31.45 -6.67
CA GLY A 568 10.11 -32.39 -7.70
C GLY A 568 9.10 -31.83 -8.71
N PHE A 569 8.90 -30.51 -8.79
CA PHE A 569 8.13 -29.90 -9.86
C PHE A 569 9.00 -29.59 -11.09
N ALA A 570 8.44 -29.69 -12.29
CA ALA A 570 8.91 -28.89 -13.41
C ALA A 570 8.41 -27.45 -13.22
N VAL A 571 9.25 -26.45 -13.51
CA VAL A 571 8.91 -25.03 -13.35
C VAL A 571 9.09 -24.31 -14.67
N LEU A 572 8.01 -23.71 -15.19
CA LEU A 572 7.97 -23.02 -16.47
C LEU A 572 7.79 -21.52 -16.25
N LEU A 573 8.84 -20.75 -16.53
CA LEU A 573 8.87 -19.29 -16.41
C LEU A 573 8.59 -18.68 -17.79
N VAL A 574 7.47 -17.98 -17.96
CA VAL A 574 7.02 -17.53 -19.29
C VAL A 574 7.22 -16.03 -19.49
N ASN A 575 7.91 -15.67 -20.58
CA ASN A 575 8.05 -14.31 -21.11
C ASN A 575 7.14 -14.19 -22.34
N TYR A 576 5.92 -13.67 -22.19
CA TYR A 576 4.91 -13.49 -23.25
C TYR A 576 5.20 -12.26 -24.14
N ARG A 577 4.53 -12.11 -25.29
CA ARG A 577 4.65 -10.87 -26.10
C ARG A 577 4.15 -9.67 -25.28
N GLY A 578 5.01 -8.66 -25.14
CA GLY A 578 4.90 -7.60 -24.13
C GLY A 578 6.06 -7.56 -23.13
N SER A 579 6.82 -8.66 -23.01
CA SER A 579 8.02 -8.76 -22.18
C SER A 579 9.19 -7.91 -22.70
N LEU A 580 10.07 -7.50 -21.80
CA LEU A 580 11.29 -6.74 -22.13
C LEU A 580 12.35 -7.62 -22.81
N GLY A 581 13.25 -6.99 -23.57
CA GLY A 581 14.36 -7.68 -24.23
C GLY A 581 14.07 -8.25 -25.62
N PHE A 582 12.89 -8.00 -26.19
CA PHE A 582 12.47 -8.52 -27.52
C PHE A 582 12.36 -7.44 -28.62
N GLY A 583 12.53 -6.17 -28.28
CA GLY A 583 12.25 -5.01 -29.14
C GLY A 583 11.00 -4.25 -28.69
N GLN A 584 10.93 -2.96 -29.01
CA GLN A 584 9.78 -2.11 -28.67
C GLN A 584 8.47 -2.62 -29.31
N ASP A 585 8.52 -3.25 -30.49
CA ASP A 585 7.37 -3.90 -31.13
C ASP A 585 6.70 -4.92 -30.19
N SER A 586 7.48 -5.66 -29.39
CA SER A 586 6.92 -6.62 -28.43
C SER A 586 6.18 -5.90 -27.31
N VAL A 587 6.80 -4.86 -26.73
CA VAL A 587 6.20 -4.01 -25.69
C VAL A 587 4.89 -3.39 -26.19
N ASP A 588 4.92 -2.73 -27.36
CA ASP A 588 3.77 -2.05 -27.97
C ASP A 588 2.68 -3.02 -28.48
N SER A 589 2.99 -4.31 -28.67
CA SER A 589 1.99 -5.29 -29.09
C SER A 589 0.95 -5.63 -28.02
N LEU A 590 1.27 -5.42 -26.73
CA LEU A 590 0.42 -5.83 -25.61
C LEU A 590 -0.67 -4.80 -25.24
N PRO A 591 -0.41 -3.48 -25.18
CA PRO A 591 -1.44 -2.47 -24.96
C PRO A 591 -2.63 -2.61 -25.91
N GLY A 592 -3.83 -2.76 -25.35
CA GLY A 592 -5.08 -3.01 -26.08
C GLY A 592 -5.35 -4.47 -26.44
N ASN A 593 -4.41 -5.39 -26.12
CA ASN A 593 -4.54 -6.84 -26.31
C ASN A 593 -4.35 -7.62 -24.99
N VAL A 594 -4.20 -6.92 -23.86
CA VAL A 594 -3.98 -7.48 -22.53
C VAL A 594 -5.16 -8.36 -22.06
N GLY A 595 -4.88 -9.46 -21.38
CA GLY A 595 -5.90 -10.46 -21.02
C GLY A 595 -6.34 -11.35 -22.19
N CYS A 596 -5.71 -11.19 -23.36
CA CYS A 596 -5.96 -11.99 -24.56
C CYS A 596 -4.65 -12.47 -25.20
N GLN A 597 -3.77 -11.58 -25.67
CA GLN A 597 -2.52 -11.96 -26.33
C GLN A 597 -1.57 -12.68 -25.35
N ASP A 598 -1.32 -12.06 -24.21
CA ASP A 598 -0.49 -12.58 -23.12
C ASP A 598 -1.05 -13.87 -22.51
N VAL A 599 -2.37 -13.96 -22.36
CA VAL A 599 -3.07 -15.17 -21.90
C VAL A 599 -2.92 -16.32 -22.89
N ASN A 600 -3.10 -16.05 -24.19
CA ASN A 600 -2.93 -17.04 -25.26
C ASN A 600 -1.47 -17.51 -25.37
N ASP A 601 -0.49 -16.61 -25.22
CA ASP A 601 0.93 -16.95 -25.24
C ASP A 601 1.30 -17.89 -24.09
N VAL A 602 0.80 -17.63 -22.87
CA VAL A 602 1.04 -18.52 -21.72
C VAL A 602 0.36 -19.88 -21.90
N GLN A 603 -0.90 -19.93 -22.37
CA GLN A 603 -1.57 -21.21 -22.64
C GLN A 603 -0.85 -22.01 -23.74
N PHE A 604 -0.50 -21.36 -24.86
CA PHE A 604 0.24 -21.99 -25.96
C PHE A 604 1.59 -22.53 -25.48
N CYS A 605 2.31 -21.76 -24.65
CA CYS A 605 3.55 -22.21 -24.02
C CYS A 605 3.33 -23.50 -23.20
N VAL A 606 2.29 -23.55 -22.36
CA VAL A 606 1.96 -24.73 -21.56
C VAL A 606 1.64 -25.94 -22.43
N GLU A 607 0.80 -25.77 -23.46
CA GLU A 607 0.45 -26.85 -24.39
C GLU A 607 1.68 -27.39 -25.14
N GLN A 608 2.57 -26.50 -25.61
CA GLN A 608 3.81 -26.89 -26.27
C GLN A 608 4.75 -27.66 -25.33
N MET A 609 4.86 -27.27 -24.06
CA MET A 609 5.68 -28.00 -23.09
C MET A 609 5.07 -29.36 -22.73
N LEU A 610 3.75 -29.44 -22.50
CA LEU A 610 3.04 -30.70 -22.24
C LEU A 610 3.12 -31.71 -23.40
N GLN A 611 3.38 -31.25 -24.62
CA GLN A 611 3.59 -32.10 -25.81
C GLN A 611 5.04 -32.55 -25.98
N LYS A 612 6.02 -31.69 -25.66
CA LYS A 612 7.45 -31.93 -25.93
C LYS A 612 8.19 -32.64 -24.79
N GLU A 613 7.71 -32.50 -23.56
CA GLU A 613 8.40 -32.92 -22.34
C GLU A 613 7.58 -33.98 -21.57
N PRO A 614 8.20 -34.82 -20.73
CA PRO A 614 7.51 -35.83 -19.91
C PRO A 614 6.79 -35.18 -18.71
N LEU A 615 5.79 -34.35 -19.00
CA LEU A 615 5.00 -33.61 -18.02
C LEU A 615 3.62 -34.24 -17.81
N ASP A 616 3.07 -34.05 -16.62
CA ASP A 616 1.77 -34.55 -16.22
C ASP A 616 0.68 -33.50 -16.44
N SER A 617 -0.03 -33.60 -17.56
CA SER A 617 -1.16 -32.72 -17.90
C SER A 617 -2.33 -32.79 -16.92
N LYS A 618 -2.35 -33.74 -15.97
CA LYS A 618 -3.33 -33.79 -14.88
C LYS A 618 -2.88 -33.05 -13.62
N ARG A 619 -1.61 -32.59 -13.54
CA ARG A 619 -1.02 -31.88 -12.39
C ARG A 619 -0.28 -30.62 -12.86
N VAL A 620 -1.05 -29.65 -13.36
CA VAL A 620 -0.56 -28.31 -13.73
C VAL A 620 -1.10 -27.28 -12.73
N ALA A 621 -0.23 -26.44 -12.17
CA ALA A 621 -0.58 -25.37 -11.23
C ALA A 621 -0.03 -24.02 -11.71
N LEU A 622 -0.66 -22.93 -11.26
CA LEU A 622 -0.25 -21.56 -11.54
C LEU A 622 0.35 -20.87 -10.31
N LEU A 623 1.41 -20.10 -10.53
CA LEU A 623 2.01 -19.19 -9.56
C LEU A 623 2.28 -17.84 -10.22
N GLY A 624 1.72 -16.75 -9.71
CA GLY A 624 1.95 -15.42 -10.28
C GLY A 624 1.79 -14.28 -9.28
N GLY A 625 2.18 -13.07 -9.65
CA GLY A 625 1.86 -11.89 -8.85
C GLY A 625 1.89 -10.58 -9.63
N SER A 626 1.17 -9.56 -9.15
CA SER A 626 0.84 -8.36 -9.93
C SER A 626 0.23 -8.78 -11.29
N HIS A 627 0.80 -8.38 -12.42
CA HIS A 627 0.36 -8.84 -13.75
C HIS A 627 0.43 -10.37 -13.95
N GLY A 628 1.41 -11.05 -13.34
CA GLY A 628 1.46 -12.52 -13.35
C GLY A 628 0.28 -13.13 -12.59
N GLY A 629 -0.26 -12.40 -11.60
CA GLY A 629 -1.48 -12.76 -10.88
C GLY A 629 -2.74 -12.51 -11.73
N PHE A 630 -2.79 -11.40 -12.47
CA PHE A 630 -3.82 -11.11 -13.48
C PHE A 630 -3.89 -12.22 -14.55
N LEU A 631 -2.74 -12.61 -15.11
CA LEU A 631 -2.61 -13.73 -16.03
C LEU A 631 -3.05 -15.04 -15.40
N SER A 632 -2.62 -15.34 -14.17
CA SER A 632 -3.02 -16.56 -13.46
C SER A 632 -4.54 -16.62 -13.20
N CYS A 633 -5.18 -15.48 -12.89
CA CYS A 633 -6.64 -15.38 -12.72
C CYS A 633 -7.39 -15.51 -14.06
N HIS A 634 -6.85 -14.96 -15.14
CA HIS A 634 -7.39 -15.15 -16.50
C HIS A 634 -7.33 -16.61 -16.92
N LEU A 635 -6.17 -17.26 -16.77
CA LEU A 635 -5.93 -18.63 -17.22
C LEU A 635 -6.88 -19.65 -16.55
N ILE A 636 -7.19 -19.49 -15.25
CA ILE A 636 -8.16 -20.37 -14.56
C ILE A 636 -9.62 -20.12 -14.95
N GLY A 637 -9.96 -18.95 -15.49
CA GLY A 637 -11.30 -18.62 -15.98
C GLY A 637 -11.51 -18.89 -17.47
N GLN A 638 -10.50 -18.63 -18.30
CA GLN A 638 -10.54 -18.85 -19.76
C GLN A 638 -10.29 -20.31 -20.15
N TYR A 639 -9.43 -21.03 -19.41
CA TYR A 639 -9.14 -22.46 -19.63
C TYR A 639 -9.56 -23.32 -18.42
N PRO A 640 -10.86 -23.34 -18.08
CA PRO A 640 -11.35 -24.01 -16.89
C PRO A 640 -11.08 -25.51 -16.95
N GLY A 641 -10.47 -26.02 -15.88
CA GLY A 641 -10.09 -27.43 -15.77
C GLY A 641 -8.70 -27.79 -16.30
N THR A 642 -7.99 -26.91 -17.02
CA THR A 642 -6.56 -27.12 -17.36
C THR A 642 -5.71 -27.11 -16.08
N TYR A 643 -5.84 -26.04 -15.31
CA TYR A 643 -5.07 -25.81 -14.08
C TYR A 643 -5.79 -26.38 -12.85
N LYS A 644 -5.03 -26.98 -11.93
CA LYS A 644 -5.55 -27.71 -10.75
C LYS A 644 -5.38 -26.96 -9.43
N ALA A 645 -4.56 -25.91 -9.42
CA ALA A 645 -4.38 -25.00 -8.30
C ALA A 645 -3.84 -23.67 -8.84
N CYS A 646 -4.17 -22.57 -8.19
CA CYS A 646 -3.68 -21.24 -8.51
C CYS A 646 -3.23 -20.51 -7.24
N VAL A 647 -2.00 -19.98 -7.26
CA VAL A 647 -1.43 -19.19 -6.16
C VAL A 647 -1.06 -17.81 -6.70
N THR A 648 -1.68 -16.76 -6.17
CA THR A 648 -1.45 -15.40 -6.69
C THR A 648 -1.10 -14.41 -5.58
N ARG A 649 -0.01 -13.66 -5.77
CA ARG A 649 0.43 -12.58 -4.88
C ARG A 649 0.03 -11.21 -5.42
N ASN A 650 -0.78 -10.46 -4.68
CA ASN A 650 -1.27 -9.12 -5.06
C ASN A 650 -1.76 -9.09 -6.53
N PRO A 651 -2.72 -9.95 -6.94
CA PRO A 651 -3.18 -10.01 -8.32
C PRO A 651 -4.03 -8.77 -8.66
N VAL A 652 -3.82 -8.21 -9.86
CA VAL A 652 -4.84 -7.35 -10.46
C VAL A 652 -5.97 -8.26 -10.95
N VAL A 653 -7.22 -7.98 -10.54
CA VAL A 653 -8.38 -8.80 -10.90
C VAL A 653 -9.44 -8.03 -11.67
N ASN A 654 -9.51 -6.72 -11.44
CA ASN A 654 -10.51 -5.83 -12.03
C ASN A 654 -9.91 -4.42 -12.18
N MET A 655 -9.45 -4.10 -13.40
CA MET A 655 -8.83 -2.82 -13.73
C MET A 655 -9.80 -1.64 -13.57
N ALA A 656 -11.10 -1.90 -13.76
CA ALA A 656 -12.14 -0.90 -13.59
C ALA A 656 -12.29 -0.48 -12.11
N SER A 657 -12.37 -1.44 -11.17
CA SER A 657 -12.39 -1.09 -9.73
C SER A 657 -11.04 -0.57 -9.22
N MET A 658 -9.93 -0.99 -9.83
CA MET A 658 -8.58 -0.63 -9.42
C MET A 658 -8.26 0.86 -9.63
N ILE A 659 -8.69 1.47 -10.75
CA ILE A 659 -8.23 2.79 -11.20
C ILE A 659 -8.39 3.92 -10.16
N GLY A 660 -9.46 3.89 -9.36
CA GLY A 660 -9.71 4.89 -8.31
C GLY A 660 -8.88 4.73 -7.03
N SER A 661 -8.05 3.68 -6.92
CA SER A 661 -7.36 3.33 -5.66
C SER A 661 -5.87 3.04 -5.76
N THR A 662 -5.33 2.78 -6.96
CA THR A 662 -3.90 2.51 -7.16
C THR A 662 -3.04 3.80 -7.13
N ASP A 663 -1.73 3.65 -6.87
CA ASP A 663 -0.73 4.69 -7.11
C ASP A 663 -0.41 4.89 -8.61
N ILE A 664 -0.87 3.99 -9.48
CA ILE A 664 -0.65 4.02 -10.94
C ILE A 664 -1.94 3.90 -11.79
N PRO A 665 -2.90 4.84 -11.67
CA PRO A 665 -4.13 4.85 -12.48
C PRO A 665 -3.87 4.85 -14.00
N ASP A 666 -2.71 5.36 -14.42
CA ASP A 666 -2.28 5.40 -15.82
C ASP A 666 -2.09 4.01 -16.45
N TRP A 667 -1.74 3.01 -15.65
CA TRP A 667 -1.59 1.62 -16.08
C TRP A 667 -2.93 1.01 -16.53
N CYS A 668 -3.99 1.24 -15.74
CA CYS A 668 -5.33 0.69 -16.01
C CYS A 668 -5.88 1.13 -17.39
N MET A 669 -5.51 2.33 -17.83
CA MET A 669 -5.87 2.88 -19.15
C MET A 669 -4.89 2.44 -20.23
N THR A 670 -3.59 2.49 -19.96
CA THR A 670 -2.53 2.18 -20.94
C THR A 670 -2.62 0.75 -21.42
N GLU A 671 -2.74 -0.24 -20.52
CA GLU A 671 -2.72 -1.65 -20.91
C GLU A 671 -3.96 -2.07 -21.71
N VAL A 672 -5.10 -1.36 -21.55
CA VAL A 672 -6.26 -1.53 -22.43
C VAL A 672 -6.20 -0.66 -23.68
N GLY A 673 -5.05 -0.07 -24.01
CA GLY A 673 -4.84 0.72 -25.22
C GLY A 673 -5.69 1.99 -25.25
N LEU A 674 -5.72 2.72 -24.13
CA LEU A 674 -6.33 4.05 -24.00
C LEU A 674 -5.30 5.06 -23.48
N PRO A 675 -5.32 6.32 -23.94
CA PRO A 675 -4.50 7.37 -23.34
C PRO A 675 -4.98 7.67 -21.91
N TYR A 676 -4.04 8.01 -21.04
CA TYR A 676 -4.32 8.51 -19.70
C TYR A 676 -4.14 10.03 -19.65
N ASP A 677 -5.15 10.73 -19.13
CA ASP A 677 -5.11 12.15 -18.81
C ASP A 677 -5.49 12.31 -17.34
N GLN A 678 -4.62 12.93 -16.54
CA GLN A 678 -4.81 13.14 -15.10
C GLN A 678 -5.99 14.08 -14.78
N ALA A 679 -6.42 14.92 -15.74
CA ALA A 679 -7.59 15.77 -15.62
C ALA A 679 -8.86 15.13 -16.23
N ALA A 680 -8.77 13.98 -16.91
CA ALA A 680 -9.93 13.28 -17.43
C ALA A 680 -10.46 12.24 -16.44
N LEU A 681 -11.78 12.07 -16.41
CA LEU A 681 -12.42 10.92 -15.79
C LEU A 681 -12.70 9.88 -16.86
N PRO A 682 -12.50 8.58 -16.60
CA PRO A 682 -12.82 7.57 -17.60
C PRO A 682 -14.34 7.54 -17.85
N VAL A 683 -14.75 7.58 -19.13
CA VAL A 683 -16.16 7.52 -19.55
C VAL A 683 -16.68 6.06 -19.52
N PRO A 684 -18.01 5.81 -19.52
CA PRO A 684 -18.57 4.46 -19.43
C PRO A 684 -17.98 3.44 -20.42
N GLU A 685 -17.67 3.85 -21.65
CA GLU A 685 -17.06 3.00 -22.69
C GLU A 685 -15.62 2.57 -22.34
N GLN A 686 -14.90 3.41 -21.59
CA GLN A 686 -13.55 3.11 -21.11
C GLN A 686 -13.61 2.18 -19.88
N TRP A 687 -14.61 2.37 -19.02
CA TRP A 687 -14.93 1.44 -17.92
C TRP A 687 -15.31 0.05 -18.42
N GLU A 688 -16.18 -0.04 -19.42
CA GLU A 688 -16.52 -1.27 -20.13
C GLU A 688 -15.25 -1.94 -20.67
N LYS A 689 -14.39 -1.18 -21.38
CA LYS A 689 -13.12 -1.71 -21.91
C LYS A 689 -12.24 -2.28 -20.80
N MET A 690 -12.07 -1.58 -19.68
CA MET A 690 -11.30 -2.07 -18.52
C MET A 690 -11.87 -3.35 -17.92
N LEU A 691 -13.20 -3.47 -17.78
CA LEU A 691 -13.84 -4.70 -17.30
C LEU A 691 -13.66 -5.86 -18.29
N LEU A 692 -13.85 -5.61 -19.58
CA LEU A 692 -13.72 -6.60 -20.66
C LEU A 692 -12.28 -7.07 -20.94
N HIS A 693 -11.26 -6.44 -20.35
CA HIS A 693 -9.89 -6.96 -20.34
C HIS A 693 -9.49 -7.58 -18.99
N SER A 694 -10.35 -7.50 -17.97
CA SER A 694 -10.07 -7.99 -16.62
C SER A 694 -10.46 -9.46 -16.42
N PRO A 695 -9.74 -10.25 -15.59
CA PRO A 695 -10.08 -11.65 -15.33
C PRO A 695 -11.38 -11.82 -14.53
N MET A 696 -11.86 -10.79 -13.85
CA MET A 696 -13.16 -10.80 -13.17
C MET A 696 -14.31 -11.21 -14.09
N GLN A 697 -14.27 -10.89 -15.39
CA GLN A 697 -15.30 -11.28 -16.36
C GLN A 697 -15.44 -12.82 -16.53
N PHE A 698 -14.42 -13.59 -16.14
CA PHE A 698 -14.37 -15.05 -16.28
C PHE A 698 -14.40 -15.79 -14.94
N VAL A 699 -14.62 -15.09 -13.82
CA VAL A 699 -14.71 -15.72 -12.49
C VAL A 699 -15.89 -16.70 -12.40
N ASP A 700 -16.88 -16.55 -13.29
CA ASP A 700 -18.02 -17.44 -13.48
C ASP A 700 -17.65 -18.85 -13.99
N LYS A 701 -16.46 -19.00 -14.56
CA LYS A 701 -15.93 -20.26 -15.11
C LYS A 701 -14.88 -20.93 -14.23
N VAL A 702 -14.37 -20.23 -13.21
CA VAL A 702 -13.29 -20.72 -12.35
C VAL A 702 -13.72 -21.97 -11.59
N GLN A 703 -12.87 -23.00 -11.66
CA GLN A 703 -13.03 -24.29 -10.97
C GLN A 703 -11.83 -24.66 -10.08
N ALA A 704 -10.67 -24.05 -10.33
CA ALA A 704 -9.45 -24.36 -9.60
C ALA A 704 -9.49 -23.77 -8.17
N PRO A 705 -8.97 -24.49 -7.15
CA PRO A 705 -8.67 -23.89 -5.85
C PRO A 705 -7.70 -22.72 -5.97
N VAL A 706 -7.95 -21.65 -5.21
CA VAL A 706 -7.19 -20.38 -5.27
C VAL A 706 -6.62 -20.01 -3.90
N LEU A 707 -5.33 -19.71 -3.86
CA LEU A 707 -4.65 -19.07 -2.72
C LEU A 707 -4.25 -17.64 -3.08
N LEU A 708 -4.82 -16.68 -2.35
CA LEU A 708 -4.55 -15.25 -2.47
C LEU A 708 -3.58 -14.80 -1.37
N LEU A 709 -2.43 -14.25 -1.76
CA LEU A 709 -1.44 -13.67 -0.84
C LEU A 709 -1.43 -12.15 -1.06
N ILE A 710 -1.91 -11.38 -0.09
CA ILE A 710 -2.26 -9.96 -0.27
C ILE A 710 -1.49 -9.07 0.72
N GLY A 711 -0.76 -8.06 0.26
CA GLY A 711 -0.17 -7.04 1.13
C GLY A 711 -1.23 -6.04 1.61
N GLU A 712 -1.31 -5.76 2.91
CA GLU A 712 -2.28 -4.82 3.48
C GLU A 712 -2.02 -3.37 3.06
N GLU A 713 -0.75 -2.97 3.00
CA GLU A 713 -0.30 -1.63 2.63
C GLU A 713 0.16 -1.52 1.16
N ASP A 714 -0.20 -2.49 0.31
CA ASP A 714 0.13 -2.45 -1.13
C ASP A 714 -0.66 -1.31 -1.80
N ARG A 715 0.05 -0.37 -2.42
CA ARG A 715 -0.54 0.78 -3.12
C ARG A 715 -0.56 0.57 -4.64
N ARG A 716 0.31 -0.30 -5.15
CA ARG A 716 0.42 -0.72 -6.54
C ARG A 716 -0.80 -1.50 -6.99
N VAL A 717 -1.11 -2.58 -6.28
CA VAL A 717 -2.30 -3.41 -6.43
C VAL A 717 -3.04 -3.45 -5.10
N PRO A 718 -3.93 -2.48 -4.83
CA PRO A 718 -4.61 -2.33 -3.55
C PRO A 718 -5.26 -3.63 -3.05
N PRO A 719 -5.19 -3.95 -1.74
CA PRO A 719 -5.62 -5.24 -1.17
C PRO A 719 -7.07 -5.62 -1.49
N LYS A 720 -7.90 -4.61 -1.77
CA LYS A 720 -9.28 -4.69 -2.27
C LYS A 720 -9.42 -5.58 -3.50
N GLN A 721 -8.45 -5.61 -4.41
CA GLN A 721 -8.46 -6.50 -5.57
C GLN A 721 -8.51 -7.97 -5.12
N GLY A 722 -7.69 -8.35 -4.14
CA GLY A 722 -7.73 -9.68 -3.53
C GLY A 722 -9.05 -9.97 -2.82
N LEU A 723 -9.59 -9.00 -2.08
CA LEU A 723 -10.86 -9.13 -1.36
C LEU A 723 -12.07 -9.27 -2.30
N GLU A 724 -12.09 -8.53 -3.41
CA GLU A 724 -13.12 -8.58 -4.46
C GLU A 724 -13.19 -9.99 -5.07
N TYR A 725 -12.04 -10.54 -5.48
CA TYR A 725 -11.96 -11.89 -6.06
C TYR A 725 -12.21 -12.99 -5.03
N TYR A 726 -11.73 -12.82 -3.79
CA TYR A 726 -12.04 -13.73 -2.68
C TYR A 726 -13.56 -13.87 -2.49
N ARG A 727 -14.28 -12.76 -2.35
CA ARG A 727 -15.73 -12.74 -2.16
C ARG A 727 -16.46 -13.38 -3.35
N ALA A 728 -16.07 -13.04 -4.58
CA ALA A 728 -16.65 -13.60 -5.80
C ALA A 728 -16.44 -15.12 -5.93
N LEU A 729 -15.28 -15.65 -5.57
CA LEU A 729 -15.01 -17.10 -5.59
C LEU A 729 -15.75 -17.83 -4.45
N ARG A 730 -15.82 -17.22 -3.26
CA ARG A 730 -16.46 -17.81 -2.07
C ARG A 730 -17.96 -17.96 -2.21
N SER A 731 -18.66 -16.96 -2.74
CA SER A 731 -20.11 -17.04 -3.01
C SER A 731 -20.47 -18.13 -4.02
N ARG A 732 -19.50 -18.54 -4.85
CA ARG A 732 -19.61 -19.61 -5.84
C ARG A 732 -19.17 -20.99 -5.33
N GLY A 733 -18.83 -21.11 -4.05
CA GLY A 733 -18.40 -22.36 -3.43
C GLY A 733 -17.01 -22.85 -3.86
N ILE A 734 -16.19 -22.00 -4.49
CA ILE A 734 -14.84 -22.39 -4.90
C ILE A 734 -13.94 -22.50 -3.66
N PRO A 735 -13.07 -23.53 -3.56
CA PRO A 735 -12.08 -23.62 -2.49
C PRO A 735 -11.07 -22.47 -2.58
N THR A 736 -11.28 -21.43 -1.76
CA THR A 736 -10.46 -20.21 -1.78
C THR A 736 -9.97 -19.86 -0.38
N ARG A 737 -8.68 -19.57 -0.29
CA ARG A 737 -8.04 -19.05 0.92
C ARG A 737 -7.38 -17.70 0.61
N ILE A 738 -7.57 -16.74 1.49
CA ILE A 738 -6.85 -15.47 1.49
C ILE A 738 -5.94 -15.39 2.70
N GLN A 739 -4.74 -14.82 2.50
CA GLN A 739 -3.80 -14.46 3.54
C GLN A 739 -3.42 -12.99 3.32
N VAL A 740 -3.91 -12.12 4.19
CA VAL A 740 -3.49 -10.72 4.24
C VAL A 740 -2.22 -10.62 5.07
N ILE A 741 -1.24 -9.87 4.58
CA ILE A 741 0.10 -9.72 5.13
C ILE A 741 0.29 -8.25 5.52
N THR A 742 0.20 -7.99 6.81
CA THR A 742 0.44 -6.68 7.41
C THR A 742 1.94 -6.36 7.41
N MET A 743 2.32 -5.22 6.83
CA MET A 743 3.70 -4.69 6.89
C MET A 743 3.79 -3.65 8.01
N HIS A 744 4.11 -4.07 9.24
CA HIS A 744 4.39 -3.13 10.32
C HIS A 744 5.74 -2.41 10.12
N TYR A 745 5.70 -1.09 9.94
CA TYR A 745 6.84 -0.19 10.16
C TYR A 745 6.34 1.14 10.80
N PRO A 746 7.12 1.83 11.65
CA PRO A 746 8.51 1.56 12.01
C PRO A 746 8.73 1.38 13.53
N VAL A 747 8.91 0.14 14.00
CA VAL A 747 9.74 -0.15 15.18
C VAL A 747 10.56 -1.40 14.88
N TRP A 748 11.85 -1.36 15.20
CA TRP A 748 12.76 -2.49 14.97
C TRP A 748 12.42 -3.72 15.79
N ARG A 749 12.46 -4.87 15.10
CA ARG A 749 12.67 -6.23 15.61
C ARG A 749 11.58 -6.83 16.50
N LEU A 750 11.43 -8.15 16.32
CA LEU A 750 10.88 -9.07 17.31
C LEU A 750 11.57 -8.85 18.68
N ARG A 751 10.92 -8.08 19.55
CA ARG A 751 11.18 -8.10 20.99
C ARG A 751 10.21 -9.07 21.66
N GLN A 752 10.59 -10.35 21.70
CA GLN A 752 10.26 -11.11 22.91
C GLN A 752 11.14 -10.56 24.03
N THR A 753 10.56 -9.87 25.00
CA THR A 753 11.23 -9.61 26.28
C THR A 753 10.24 -9.63 27.42
N VAL A 754 10.50 -10.53 28.37
CA VAL A 754 9.80 -10.68 29.64
C VAL A 754 9.79 -9.36 30.41
N TRP A 755 8.64 -8.97 30.96
CA TRP A 755 8.56 -7.95 32.00
C TRP A 755 8.40 -8.59 33.38
N SER A 756 9.27 -8.21 34.31
CA SER A 756 9.14 -8.51 35.74
C SER A 756 8.66 -7.28 36.52
N ASN A 757 7.69 -7.49 37.41
CA ASN A 757 7.11 -6.57 38.39
C ASN A 757 7.93 -5.33 38.82
N SER A 758 7.29 -4.16 38.86
CA SER A 758 6.72 -3.57 40.11
C SER A 758 6.45 -2.06 40.00
N GLY A 759 5.42 -1.54 40.70
CA GLY A 759 5.31 -0.08 40.98
C GLY A 759 3.93 0.59 40.84
N ARG A 760 3.11 0.47 41.89
CA ARG A 760 1.85 1.21 42.18
C ARG A 760 1.65 2.61 41.55
N VAL A 761 0.42 2.88 41.07
CA VAL A 761 -0.46 3.97 41.58
C VAL A 761 -1.92 3.45 41.61
N ARG A 762 -2.75 3.93 42.54
CA ARG A 762 -4.18 3.61 42.66
C ARG A 762 -5.03 4.70 42.02
N ASN A 763 -6.08 4.31 41.30
CA ASN A 763 -7.45 4.80 41.56
C ASN A 763 -8.43 3.68 41.21
N ILE A 764 -9.45 3.50 42.04
CA ILE A 764 -10.34 2.33 42.01
C ILE A 764 -11.70 2.79 41.48
N ASN A 765 -12.15 2.20 40.39
CA ASN A 765 -13.57 2.13 40.03
C ASN A 765 -13.98 0.66 40.01
N LEU A 766 -15.14 0.38 40.60
CA LEU A 766 -15.63 -0.99 40.83
C LEU A 766 -16.20 -1.57 39.54
N THR A 767 -15.51 -2.55 38.95
CA THR A 767 -16.02 -3.35 37.83
C THR A 767 -15.72 -4.82 38.11
N ALA A 768 -16.68 -5.71 37.83
CA ALA A 768 -16.60 -7.11 38.22
C ALA A 768 -15.45 -7.85 37.50
N LEU A 769 -14.68 -8.63 38.27
CA LEU A 769 -13.61 -9.49 37.76
C LEU A 769 -14.18 -10.86 37.38
N ASP A 770 -13.78 -11.35 36.20
CA ASP A 770 -13.77 -12.79 35.93
C ASP A 770 -12.54 -13.46 36.59
N LYS A 771 -12.53 -14.79 36.67
CA LYS A 771 -11.47 -15.59 37.30
C LYS A 771 -10.09 -15.51 36.61
N HIS A 772 -9.97 -14.82 35.48
CA HIS A 772 -8.74 -14.63 34.71
C HIS A 772 -8.33 -13.15 34.58
N GLY A 773 -9.12 -12.21 35.12
CA GLY A 773 -8.72 -10.82 35.32
C GLY A 773 -8.60 -9.98 34.06
N LYS A 774 -9.27 -10.36 32.96
CA LYS A 774 -9.28 -9.58 31.71
C LYS A 774 -10.52 -8.66 31.67
N VAL A 775 -10.30 -7.40 31.31
CA VAL A 775 -11.35 -6.38 31.12
C VAL A 775 -11.82 -6.41 29.67
N TYR A 776 -13.13 -6.35 29.45
CA TYR A 776 -13.75 -6.18 28.15
C TYR A 776 -14.60 -4.91 28.17
N THR A 777 -14.37 -4.02 27.22
CA THR A 777 -15.12 -2.77 27.04
C THR A 777 -15.47 -2.63 25.57
N ASP A 778 -16.62 -3.17 25.20
CA ASP A 778 -17.27 -2.89 23.92
C ASP A 778 -18.71 -2.46 24.18
N GLU A 779 -19.24 -1.55 23.37
CA GLU A 779 -20.55 -0.95 23.58
C GLU A 779 -21.69 -1.79 22.98
N GLN A 780 -21.36 -2.70 22.05
CA GLN A 780 -22.34 -3.43 21.24
C GLN A 780 -23.07 -4.59 21.97
N PHE A 781 -22.61 -5.03 23.15
CA PHE A 781 -23.18 -6.19 23.86
C PHE A 781 -23.70 -5.89 25.28
N ARG A 782 -24.11 -4.64 25.55
CA ARG A 782 -24.68 -4.25 26.85
C ARG A 782 -26.14 -4.67 27.02
N CYS A 783 -26.40 -5.97 27.11
CA CYS A 783 -27.65 -6.50 27.66
C CYS A 783 -27.37 -7.08 29.06
N PHE A 784 -27.67 -6.30 30.09
CA PHE A 784 -27.64 -6.71 31.49
C PHE A 784 -29.08 -6.80 32.00
N ALA A 785 -29.53 -7.99 32.34
CA ALA A 785 -30.84 -8.21 32.97
C ALA A 785 -30.66 -8.80 34.36
N TRP A 786 -31.29 -8.20 35.36
CA TRP A 786 -31.36 -8.78 36.70
C TRP A 786 -32.45 -9.83 36.74
N SER A 787 -32.18 -10.97 37.39
CA SER A 787 -33.25 -11.89 37.78
C SER A 787 -34.21 -11.21 38.76
N ASN A 788 -35.49 -11.59 38.75
CA ASN A 788 -36.51 -11.06 39.69
C ASN A 788 -36.18 -11.22 41.19
N SER A 789 -35.16 -12.00 41.56
CA SER A 789 -34.68 -12.15 42.94
C SER A 789 -33.49 -11.25 43.31
N GLU A 790 -33.02 -10.38 42.41
CA GLU A 790 -31.81 -9.53 42.55
C GLU A 790 -30.50 -10.27 42.89
N THR A 791 -30.50 -11.60 42.97
CA THR A 791 -29.33 -12.43 43.32
C THR A 791 -28.58 -12.99 42.10
N GLN A 792 -29.09 -12.77 40.89
CA GLN A 792 -28.45 -13.19 39.63
C GLN A 792 -28.45 -12.08 38.58
N ILE A 793 -27.33 -11.95 37.87
CA ILE A 793 -27.15 -11.07 36.72
C ILE A 793 -27.04 -11.95 35.47
N VAL A 794 -27.95 -11.77 34.52
CA VAL A 794 -27.87 -12.33 33.18
C VAL A 794 -27.16 -11.31 32.29
N TYR A 795 -26.11 -11.74 31.61
CA TYR A 795 -25.34 -10.91 30.69
C TYR A 795 -24.89 -11.72 29.48
N VAL A 796 -24.79 -11.06 28.33
CA VAL A 796 -24.17 -11.66 27.14
C VAL A 796 -22.66 -11.58 27.29
N ALA A 797 -21.96 -12.69 27.06
CA ALA A 797 -20.51 -12.77 27.09
C ALA A 797 -19.99 -13.55 25.89
N GLU A 798 -18.72 -13.34 25.56
CA GLU A 798 -18.07 -14.08 24.48
C GLU A 798 -17.61 -15.47 24.95
N ARG A 799 -18.01 -16.53 24.24
CA ARG A 799 -17.39 -17.84 24.42
C ARG A 799 -16.12 -17.91 23.58
N LYS A 800 -14.94 -17.79 24.20
CA LYS A 800 -13.70 -18.25 23.56
C LYS A 800 -13.79 -19.74 23.26
N HIS A 801 -13.76 -20.10 21.99
CA HIS A 801 -13.45 -21.46 21.59
C HIS A 801 -12.01 -21.77 21.98
N SER A 802 -11.81 -22.62 23.00
CA SER A 802 -10.59 -23.44 23.02
C SER A 802 -10.63 -24.38 21.80
N PRO A 803 -9.50 -24.62 21.11
CA PRO A 803 -9.47 -25.45 19.91
C PRO A 803 -9.59 -26.95 20.26
N LYS A 804 -10.76 -27.35 20.77
CA LYS A 804 -11.18 -28.76 20.79
C LYS A 804 -11.60 -29.19 19.38
N GLN A 805 -10.59 -29.59 18.61
CA GLN A 805 -10.58 -30.82 17.83
C GLN A 805 -11.94 -31.26 17.25
N GLN A 806 -12.25 -30.81 16.03
CA GLN A 806 -12.94 -31.70 15.08
C GLN A 806 -11.88 -32.47 14.31
N PHE A 807 -11.46 -33.60 14.87
CA PHE A 807 -10.67 -34.61 14.17
C PHE A 807 -11.58 -35.40 13.21
N PHE A 808 -11.13 -35.58 11.97
CA PHE A 808 -10.94 -36.96 11.51
C PHE A 808 -9.60 -37.43 12.12
N SER A 809 -9.60 -38.63 12.73
CA SER A 809 -8.51 -39.23 13.55
C SER A 809 -7.08 -38.90 13.08
N GLN A 810 -6.22 -38.30 13.93
CA GLN A 810 -5.28 -38.96 14.88
C GLN A 810 -4.27 -39.90 14.19
N GLU A 811 -2.95 -39.85 14.40
CA GLU A 811 -2.08 -39.28 15.48
C GLU A 811 -0.79 -38.68 14.81
N GLU A 812 0.08 -37.82 15.37
CA GLU A 812 0.16 -37.01 16.61
C GLU A 812 1.17 -35.83 16.39
N PHE A 813 1.06 -34.69 17.10
CA PHE A 813 2.18 -33.82 17.60
C PHE A 813 1.66 -32.59 18.39
N THR A 814 2.52 -31.98 19.21
CA THR A 814 2.17 -31.23 20.43
C THR A 814 2.23 -29.68 20.35
N GLU A 815 1.74 -29.03 21.41
CA GLU A 815 1.41 -27.61 21.53
C GLU A 815 2.57 -26.60 21.39
N GLY A 816 2.24 -25.41 20.84
CA GLY A 816 2.91 -24.15 21.20
C GLY A 816 3.06 -23.12 20.07
N GLN A 817 2.16 -22.13 19.97
CA GLN A 817 2.41 -20.73 19.59
C GLN A 817 1.09 -19.96 19.33
N GLU A 818 0.89 -18.83 20.01
CA GLU A 818 0.05 -17.73 19.51
C GLU A 818 0.94 -16.78 18.70
N ASN A 819 0.81 -16.83 17.37
CA ASN A 819 1.22 -15.77 16.45
C ASN A 819 -0.05 -15.37 15.70
N GLU A 820 -0.48 -14.11 15.78
CA GLU A 820 -1.73 -13.65 15.18
C GLU A 820 -1.66 -13.67 13.64
N ARG A 821 -2.05 -14.82 13.08
CA ARG A 821 -2.27 -15.02 11.64
C ARG A 821 -3.76 -14.82 11.37
N PHE A 822 -4.13 -13.69 10.78
CA PHE A 822 -5.50 -13.45 10.35
C PHE A 822 -5.87 -14.35 9.16
N VAL A 823 -6.52 -15.49 9.46
CA VAL A 823 -7.27 -16.28 8.49
C VAL A 823 -8.71 -15.77 8.52
N TYR A 824 -9.08 -14.99 7.51
CA TYR A 824 -10.45 -14.50 7.35
C TYR A 824 -11.42 -15.69 7.24
N ASN A 825 -12.48 -15.67 8.03
CA ASN A 825 -13.54 -16.69 7.99
C ASN A 825 -14.88 -16.00 8.17
N ASP A 826 -15.81 -16.27 7.26
CA ASP A 826 -16.98 -15.42 7.01
C ASP A 826 -18.07 -15.58 8.09
N ASN A 827 -18.04 -14.75 9.15
CA ASN A 827 -19.17 -14.57 10.06
C ASN A 827 -19.23 -13.14 10.60
N TRP A 828 -20.15 -12.37 10.04
CA TRP A 828 -20.63 -11.04 10.46
C TRP A 828 -19.62 -9.87 10.38
N GLY A 829 -20.03 -8.83 9.65
CA GLY A 829 -19.23 -7.65 9.40
C GLY A 829 -19.40 -6.59 10.48
N GLU A 830 -18.59 -6.70 11.54
CA GLU A 830 -18.18 -5.58 12.39
C GLU A 830 -16.83 -5.94 13.03
N ALA A 831 -16.13 -4.99 13.65
CA ALA A 831 -14.73 -5.14 14.03
C ALA A 831 -14.51 -5.91 15.36
N LEU A 832 -14.98 -7.16 15.43
CA LEU A 832 -14.60 -8.09 16.49
C LEU A 832 -13.38 -8.92 16.05
N GLY A 833 -12.25 -8.70 16.71
CA GLY A 833 -11.13 -9.62 16.69
C GLY A 833 -11.45 -10.85 17.54
N ASP A 834 -10.86 -11.99 17.15
CA ASP A 834 -11.09 -13.32 17.74
C ASP A 834 -12.46 -13.95 17.39
N LYS A 835 -12.50 -15.29 17.26
CA LYS A 835 -13.72 -16.02 16.87
C LYS A 835 -14.65 -16.20 18.07
N SER A 836 -15.43 -15.18 18.40
CA SER A 836 -16.43 -15.23 19.47
C SER A 836 -17.81 -15.64 18.95
N VAL A 837 -18.50 -16.47 19.74
CA VAL A 837 -19.95 -16.65 19.65
C VAL A 837 -20.54 -16.07 20.94
N PRO A 838 -21.53 -15.16 20.87
CA PRO A 838 -22.18 -14.64 22.07
C PRO A 838 -22.96 -15.75 22.77
N VAL A 839 -22.73 -15.91 24.08
CA VAL A 839 -23.45 -16.84 24.95
C VAL A 839 -24.10 -16.09 26.09
N LEU A 840 -25.26 -16.58 26.55
CA LEU A 840 -25.86 -16.09 27.79
C LEU A 840 -25.12 -16.68 29.00
N CYS A 841 -24.64 -15.78 29.85
CA CYS A 841 -24.02 -16.10 31.13
C CYS A 841 -24.92 -15.62 32.27
N VAL A 842 -25.01 -16.42 33.33
CA VAL A 842 -25.73 -16.09 34.57
C VAL A 842 -24.74 -16.10 35.72
N LEU A 843 -24.41 -14.92 36.24
CA LEU A 843 -23.62 -14.75 37.46
C LEU A 843 -24.57 -14.74 38.67
N ASN A 844 -24.45 -15.71 39.56
CA ASN A 844 -25.07 -15.62 40.88
C ASN A 844 -24.14 -14.85 41.83
N ILE A 845 -24.63 -13.73 42.38
CA ILE A 845 -23.82 -12.77 43.15
C ILE A 845 -23.39 -13.35 44.49
N GLU A 846 -24.27 -14.07 45.18
CA GLU A 846 -24.02 -14.64 46.51
C GLU A 846 -22.95 -15.74 46.51
N THR A 847 -22.91 -16.56 45.44
CA THR A 847 -21.98 -17.70 45.32
C THR A 847 -20.80 -17.43 44.38
N THR A 848 -20.76 -16.25 43.75
CA THR A 848 -19.83 -15.82 42.70
C THR A 848 -19.65 -16.80 41.52
N LYS A 849 -20.59 -17.74 41.34
CA LYS A 849 -20.58 -18.71 40.24
C LYS A 849 -21.21 -18.12 38.98
N VAL A 850 -20.51 -18.31 37.87
CA VAL A 850 -21.01 -18.06 36.51
C VAL A 850 -21.46 -19.38 35.89
N SER A 851 -22.67 -19.39 35.35
CA SER A 851 -23.26 -20.51 34.60
C SER A 851 -23.44 -20.08 33.14
N VAL A 852 -23.05 -20.93 32.18
CA VAL A 852 -23.31 -20.67 30.75
C VAL A 852 -24.55 -21.48 30.33
N LEU A 853 -25.49 -20.86 29.64
CA LEU A 853 -26.66 -21.55 29.09
C LEU A 853 -26.26 -22.22 27.76
N GLU A 854 -25.91 -23.51 27.84
CA GLU A 854 -25.59 -24.34 26.68
C GLU A 854 -26.85 -24.98 26.08
N ASP A 855 -27.53 -24.26 25.19
CA ASP A 855 -28.28 -24.76 24.01
C ASP A 855 -29.18 -23.65 23.45
N ILE A 856 -28.62 -22.80 22.57
CA ILE A 856 -29.38 -21.84 21.76
C ILE A 856 -29.34 -22.34 20.30
N PRO A 857 -30.48 -22.59 19.64
CA PRO A 857 -30.50 -23.02 18.24
C PRO A 857 -29.79 -21.99 17.34
N GLY A 858 -28.86 -22.44 16.50
CA GLY A 858 -27.97 -21.60 15.67
C GLY A 858 -28.65 -20.87 14.50
N HIS A 859 -29.89 -20.42 14.67
CA HIS A 859 -30.72 -19.72 13.70
C HIS A 859 -31.30 -18.41 14.26
N LEU A 860 -31.02 -18.09 15.53
CA LEU A 860 -31.57 -16.94 16.25
C LEU A 860 -30.45 -15.93 16.54
N SER A 861 -30.69 -14.66 16.21
CA SER A 861 -29.82 -13.56 16.62
C SER A 861 -30.00 -13.25 18.12
N PRO A 862 -29.03 -12.59 18.79
CA PRO A 862 -29.16 -12.24 20.21
C PRO A 862 -30.44 -11.46 20.56
N GLY A 863 -30.94 -10.62 19.65
CA GLY A 863 -32.22 -9.91 19.81
C GLY A 863 -33.45 -10.82 19.76
N GLN A 864 -33.39 -11.95 19.05
CA GLN A 864 -34.48 -12.93 19.00
C GLN A 864 -34.53 -13.81 20.27
N VAL A 865 -33.39 -14.01 20.94
CA VAL A 865 -33.33 -14.78 22.21
C VAL A 865 -34.16 -14.10 23.31
N PHE A 866 -34.23 -12.76 23.35
CA PHE A 866 -35.08 -12.04 24.31
C PHE A 866 -36.57 -12.02 23.95
N MET A 867 -36.95 -12.10 22.67
CA MET A 867 -38.36 -12.25 22.28
C MET A 867 -38.91 -13.66 22.55
N GLY A 868 -38.04 -14.66 22.71
CA GLY A 868 -38.45 -16.03 23.07
C GLY A 868 -39.00 -16.20 24.50
N PHE A 869 -38.77 -15.23 25.39
CA PHE A 869 -39.18 -15.32 26.80
C PHE A 869 -40.47 -14.56 27.16
N THR A 870 -41.11 -13.89 26.19
CA THR A 870 -42.37 -13.16 26.39
C THR A 870 -43.58 -13.83 25.72
N GLN A 871 -43.41 -14.99 25.09
CA GLN A 871 -44.43 -15.61 24.25
C GLN A 871 -44.99 -16.95 24.77
N GLU A 872 -45.24 -17.04 26.09
CA GLU A 872 -46.25 -17.98 26.60
C GLU A 872 -47.27 -17.23 27.49
N HIS A 873 -48.57 -17.40 27.15
CA HIS A 873 -49.74 -16.86 27.86
C HIS A 873 -50.02 -15.35 27.74
N CYS A 874 -50.27 -14.88 26.51
CA CYS A 874 -51.19 -13.75 26.31
C CYS A 874 -52.07 -13.97 25.05
N PRO A 875 -53.32 -14.45 25.17
CA PRO A 875 -54.29 -14.36 24.10
C PRO A 875 -54.81 -12.91 23.98
N CYS A 876 -55.24 -12.52 22.77
CA CYS A 876 -55.76 -11.20 22.39
C CYS A 876 -54.69 -10.12 22.12
N PHE A 877 -54.33 -9.93 20.84
CA PHE A 877 -54.42 -8.64 20.13
C PHE A 877 -54.08 -8.85 18.64
N ALA A 878 -55.07 -9.31 17.87
CA ALA A 878 -55.00 -9.42 16.41
C ALA A 878 -55.98 -8.44 15.77
N GLY A 879 -55.51 -7.21 15.57
CA GLY A 879 -56.23 -6.13 14.90
C GLY A 879 -55.32 -4.91 14.76
N PRO A 880 -55.45 -4.11 13.70
CA PRO A 880 -54.64 -2.91 13.54
C PRO A 880 -54.94 -1.92 14.67
N LEU A 881 -53.90 -1.47 15.36
CA LEU A 881 -53.99 -0.35 16.30
C LEU A 881 -54.23 0.93 15.50
N THR A 882 -55.50 1.28 15.27
CA THR A 882 -55.88 2.64 14.88
C THR A 882 -55.53 3.59 16.02
N ILE A 883 -54.38 4.25 15.90
CA ILE A 883 -53.99 5.39 16.72
C ILE A 883 -55.08 6.45 16.55
N LYS A 884 -55.75 6.84 17.63
CA LYS A 884 -56.74 7.92 17.61
C LYS A 884 -56.05 9.24 17.25
N GLU A 885 -56.74 10.11 16.49
CA GLU A 885 -56.29 11.46 16.11
C GLU A 885 -55.86 12.34 17.30
N SER A 886 -56.27 11.99 18.53
CA SER A 886 -55.86 12.67 19.77
C SER A 886 -54.35 12.66 20.04
N TYR A 887 -53.56 11.79 19.40
CA TYR A 887 -52.09 11.79 19.58
C TYR A 887 -51.44 13.09 19.07
N LEU A 888 -52.05 13.76 18.08
CA LEU A 888 -51.56 15.02 17.52
C LEU A 888 -51.76 16.22 18.45
N ALA A 889 -52.62 16.12 19.47
CA ALA A 889 -52.93 17.23 20.37
C ALA A 889 -51.89 17.46 21.48
N LEU A 890 -51.06 16.43 21.77
CA LEU A 890 -50.02 16.44 22.81
C LEU A 890 -48.67 17.02 22.34
N LEU A 891 -48.44 17.14 21.04
CA LEU A 891 -47.19 17.65 20.44
C LEU A 891 -47.11 19.19 20.43
N ARG A 892 -47.46 19.84 21.55
CA ARG A 892 -47.37 21.31 21.68
C ARG A 892 -45.96 21.81 22.02
N GLU A 893 -45.09 20.94 22.53
CA GLU A 893 -43.67 21.23 22.72
C GLU A 893 -42.87 20.63 21.57
N VAL A 894 -42.14 21.48 20.84
CA VAL A 894 -41.32 21.08 19.66
C VAL A 894 -39.97 20.46 20.09
N GLU A 895 -39.85 20.02 21.34
CA GLU A 895 -38.62 19.41 21.86
C GLU A 895 -38.48 17.95 21.38
N SER A 896 -37.24 17.45 21.26
CA SER A 896 -36.96 16.04 20.96
C SER A 896 -36.73 15.26 22.24
N TRP A 897 -37.43 14.13 22.38
CA TRP A 897 -37.47 13.28 23.57
C TRP A 897 -36.90 11.90 23.28
N THR A 898 -35.93 11.45 24.09
CA THR A 898 -35.30 10.13 24.01
C THR A 898 -35.61 9.33 25.26
N LEU A 899 -36.25 8.17 25.13
CA LEU A 899 -36.48 7.26 26.25
C LEU A 899 -35.15 6.61 26.66
N LEU A 900 -34.73 6.81 27.92
CA LEU A 900 -33.50 6.24 28.48
C LEU A 900 -33.76 4.94 29.24
N GLY A 901 -34.96 4.77 29.80
CA GLY A 901 -35.35 3.55 30.50
C GLY A 901 -36.77 3.60 31.06
N VAL A 902 -37.27 2.41 31.41
CA VAL A 902 -38.56 2.20 32.09
C VAL A 902 -38.33 1.27 33.28
N GLN A 903 -38.81 1.65 34.46
CA GLN A 903 -38.77 0.82 35.66
C GLN A 903 -40.15 0.81 36.33
N GLN A 904 -40.85 -0.33 36.24
CA GLN A 904 -42.29 -0.41 36.55
C GLN A 904 -43.03 0.67 35.73
N ASP A 905 -43.72 1.59 36.40
CA ASP A 905 -44.45 2.69 35.76
C ASP A 905 -43.57 3.95 35.54
N LEU A 906 -42.33 3.99 36.05
CA LEU A 906 -41.45 5.16 35.93
C LEU A 906 -40.74 5.18 34.56
N LEU A 907 -41.01 6.23 33.78
CA LEU A 907 -40.28 6.60 32.57
C LEU A 907 -39.13 7.55 32.91
N VAL A 908 -37.95 7.27 32.37
CA VAL A 908 -36.78 8.18 32.42
C VAL A 908 -36.46 8.61 31.00
N VAL A 909 -36.48 9.92 30.73
CA VAL A 909 -36.30 10.48 29.38
C VAL A 909 -35.30 11.63 29.36
N SER A 910 -34.55 11.73 28.28
CA SER A 910 -33.76 12.92 27.94
C SER A 910 -34.58 13.81 27.02
N CYS A 911 -34.63 15.11 27.29
CA CYS A 911 -35.33 16.09 26.46
C CYS A 911 -34.38 17.23 26.04
N SER A 912 -34.39 17.59 24.75
CA SER A 912 -33.51 18.64 24.21
C SER A 912 -34.17 19.38 23.04
N SER A 913 -33.64 20.56 22.73
CA SER A 913 -33.93 21.28 21.47
C SER A 913 -32.61 21.77 20.86
N PRO A 914 -32.57 22.25 19.59
CA PRO A 914 -31.34 22.78 19.02
C PRO A 914 -30.76 23.95 19.83
N SER A 915 -31.60 24.68 20.57
CA SER A 915 -31.22 25.77 21.50
C SER A 915 -31.08 25.37 22.97
N CYS A 916 -31.39 24.13 23.36
CA CYS A 916 -31.38 23.68 24.76
C CYS A 916 -30.67 22.32 24.89
N PRO A 917 -29.51 22.26 25.58
CA PRO A 917 -28.82 21.00 25.85
C PRO A 917 -29.70 19.95 26.55
N PRO A 918 -29.37 18.65 26.44
CA PRO A 918 -30.17 17.58 27.04
C PRO A 918 -30.44 17.81 28.53
N SER A 919 -31.69 17.65 28.91
CA SER A 919 -32.20 17.73 30.28
C SER A 919 -32.85 16.41 30.65
N LEU A 920 -32.64 15.94 31.87
CA LEU A 920 -33.27 14.71 32.35
C LEU A 920 -34.67 15.03 32.88
N LYS A 921 -35.70 14.40 32.32
CA LYS A 921 -37.08 14.45 32.81
C LYS A 921 -37.52 13.04 33.23
N VAL A 922 -38.41 12.95 34.22
CA VAL A 922 -39.05 11.68 34.64
C VAL A 922 -40.56 11.83 34.66
N GLY A 923 -41.27 10.76 34.31
CA GLY A 923 -42.73 10.71 34.31
C GLY A 923 -43.22 9.36 34.80
N VAL A 924 -44.44 9.28 35.32
CA VAL A 924 -45.06 8.02 35.75
C VAL A 924 -46.21 7.70 34.81
N LEU A 925 -46.22 6.48 34.26
CA LEU A 925 -47.31 5.98 33.43
C LEU A 925 -48.63 6.00 34.22
N PRO A 926 -49.71 6.55 33.65
CA PRO A 926 -51.00 6.54 34.31
C PRO A 926 -51.57 5.12 34.35
N SER A 927 -52.40 4.83 35.36
CA SER A 927 -53.05 3.53 35.48
C SER A 927 -53.95 3.20 34.29
N GLU A 928 -54.07 1.91 33.96
CA GLU A 928 -54.83 1.41 32.81
C GLU A 928 -56.24 2.02 32.72
N GLY A 929 -56.56 2.65 31.58
CA GLY A 929 -57.84 3.31 31.33
C GLY A 929 -57.94 4.78 31.79
N SER A 930 -56.88 5.37 32.35
CA SER A 930 -56.82 6.80 32.70
C SER A 930 -56.33 7.65 31.51
N GLU A 931 -57.15 8.58 31.03
CA GLU A 931 -56.78 9.57 29.98
C GLU A 931 -56.00 10.79 30.53
N LEU A 932 -55.39 10.70 31.72
CA LEU A 932 -54.61 11.80 32.31
C LEU A 932 -53.29 12.00 31.54
N GLU A 933 -52.97 13.27 31.24
CA GLU A 933 -51.68 13.66 30.65
C GLU A 933 -50.52 13.22 31.56
N LEU A 934 -49.50 12.60 30.95
CA LEU A 934 -48.25 12.22 31.60
C LEU A 934 -47.58 13.47 32.19
N GLN A 935 -47.48 13.54 33.52
CA GLN A 935 -46.77 14.63 34.19
C GLN A 935 -45.27 14.37 34.17
N TRP A 936 -44.54 15.26 33.50
CA TRP A 936 -43.08 15.26 33.45
C TRP A 936 -42.50 16.17 34.53
N ILE A 937 -41.54 15.66 35.28
CA ILE A 937 -40.75 16.39 36.28
C ILE A 937 -39.32 16.49 35.76
N SER A 938 -38.81 17.69 35.54
CA SER A 938 -37.38 17.91 35.27
C SER A 938 -36.56 17.56 36.51
N VAL A 939 -35.60 16.66 36.37
CA VAL A 939 -34.63 16.30 37.41
C VAL A 939 -33.49 17.33 37.45
N GLU A 940 -33.14 17.87 36.28
CA GLU A 940 -32.11 18.91 36.10
C GLU A 940 -32.61 19.97 35.10
N GLU A 941 -32.29 21.24 35.35
CA GLU A 941 -32.60 22.35 34.41
C GLU A 941 -31.38 22.64 33.51
N SER A 942 -31.58 22.55 32.20
CA SER A 942 -30.57 22.91 31.20
C SER A 942 -30.69 24.38 30.77
N SER A 943 -29.55 25.07 30.66
CA SER A 943 -29.51 26.46 30.22
C SER A 943 -29.85 26.60 28.74
N VAL A 944 -30.99 27.22 28.43
CA VAL A 944 -31.33 27.65 27.07
C VAL A 944 -30.31 28.67 26.57
N LEU A 945 -29.77 28.48 25.36
CA LEU A 945 -28.87 29.44 24.74
C LEU A 945 -29.67 30.61 24.14
N PRO A 946 -29.55 31.83 24.68
CA PRO A 946 -30.39 32.95 24.24
C PRO A 946 -30.02 33.49 22.86
N ASP A 947 -28.81 33.20 22.39
CA ASP A 947 -28.17 33.77 21.19
C ASP A 947 -28.59 33.10 19.86
N MET A 948 -29.63 32.26 19.86
CA MET A 948 -30.06 31.49 18.69
C MET A 948 -31.59 31.34 18.63
N GLU A 949 -32.12 31.38 17.41
CA GLU A 949 -33.48 30.92 17.07
C GLU A 949 -33.40 29.67 16.22
N TRP A 950 -34.45 28.86 16.24
CA TRP A 950 -34.59 27.74 15.33
C TRP A 950 -36.07 27.51 14.99
N LYS A 951 -36.32 26.83 13.87
CA LYS A 951 -37.67 26.44 13.42
C LYS A 951 -37.60 25.24 12.48
N ILE A 952 -38.72 24.54 12.35
CA ILE A 952 -38.94 23.54 11.29
C ILE A 952 -39.54 24.25 10.08
N LEU A 953 -39.06 23.91 8.89
CA LEU A 953 -39.56 24.34 7.59
C LEU A 953 -40.19 23.12 6.91
N THR A 954 -41.48 23.15 6.63
CA THR A 954 -42.11 22.19 5.71
C THR A 954 -41.84 22.64 4.28
N VAL A 955 -41.40 21.71 3.43
CA VAL A 955 -41.03 21.95 2.04
C VAL A 955 -41.90 21.09 1.14
N ASP A 956 -42.68 21.75 0.29
CA ASP A 956 -43.61 21.11 -0.64
C ASP A 956 -42.97 21.00 -2.05
N PRO A 957 -42.66 19.79 -2.54
CA PRO A 957 -42.14 19.61 -3.89
C PRO A 957 -43.22 19.93 -4.95
N ALA A 958 -42.80 20.52 -6.07
CA ALA A 958 -43.70 20.78 -7.19
C ALA A 958 -44.17 19.48 -7.86
N LEU A 959 -45.46 19.42 -8.22
CA LEU A 959 -46.06 18.28 -8.94
C LEU A 959 -45.30 17.99 -10.25
N SER A 960 -44.61 16.85 -10.33
CA SER A 960 -43.91 16.43 -11.54
C SER A 960 -44.87 15.90 -12.61
N GLU A 961 -44.35 15.67 -13.83
CA GLU A 961 -45.15 15.06 -14.90
C GLU A 961 -45.67 13.66 -14.50
N LYS A 962 -46.86 13.31 -15.01
CA LYS A 962 -47.64 12.13 -14.63
C LYS A 962 -46.84 10.83 -14.75
N GLY A 963 -46.53 10.17 -13.63
CA GLY A 963 -46.02 8.80 -13.66
C GLY A 963 -45.50 8.21 -12.34
N SER A 964 -44.91 9.01 -11.45
CA SER A 964 -44.38 8.50 -10.18
C SER A 964 -45.45 8.55 -9.07
N PRO A 965 -45.62 7.49 -8.25
CA PRO A 965 -46.67 7.41 -7.23
C PRO A 965 -46.38 8.16 -5.91
N TYR A 966 -45.23 8.83 -5.77
CA TYR A 966 -44.77 9.44 -4.50
C TYR A 966 -44.43 10.95 -4.61
N THR A 967 -44.93 11.63 -5.64
CA THR A 967 -44.41 12.94 -6.08
C THR A 967 -44.78 14.13 -5.21
N ASP A 968 -45.79 14.01 -4.36
CA ASP A 968 -46.48 15.09 -3.63
C ASP A 968 -46.25 15.07 -2.10
N GLN A 969 -45.37 14.21 -1.60
CA GLN A 969 -45.03 14.17 -0.18
C GLN A 969 -44.17 15.37 0.22
N SER A 970 -44.66 16.19 1.15
CA SER A 970 -43.87 17.22 1.83
C SER A 970 -42.75 16.59 2.66
N PHE A 971 -41.63 17.30 2.79
CA PHE A 971 -40.52 16.93 3.67
C PHE A 971 -40.11 18.12 4.54
N GLU A 972 -39.13 17.96 5.44
CA GLU A 972 -38.79 19.00 6.42
C GLU A 972 -37.31 19.37 6.46
N ALA A 973 -37.03 20.59 6.91
CA ALA A 973 -35.69 21.03 7.26
C ALA A 973 -35.70 21.87 8.54
N ILE A 974 -34.69 21.73 9.39
CA ILE A 974 -34.53 22.50 10.62
C ILE A 974 -33.55 23.65 10.34
N LEU A 975 -34.03 24.90 10.49
CA LEU A 975 -33.22 26.10 10.27
C LEU A 975 -32.87 26.76 11.60
N LEU A 976 -31.58 26.86 11.91
CA LEU A 976 -31.01 27.62 13.03
C LEU A 976 -30.54 29.00 12.52
N ILE A 977 -30.81 30.06 13.29
CA ILE A 977 -30.50 31.45 12.94
C ILE A 977 -29.84 32.15 14.15
N PRO A 978 -28.71 32.85 13.99
CA PRO A 978 -28.08 33.59 15.08
C PRO A 978 -28.95 34.78 15.54
N ARG A 979 -28.98 35.07 16.85
CA ARG A 979 -29.57 36.32 17.38
C ARG A 979 -28.49 37.37 17.61
N GLY A 980 -28.65 38.52 16.95
CA GLY A 980 -27.87 39.72 17.24
C GLY A 980 -27.40 40.45 15.98
N SER A 981 -28.21 41.37 15.48
CA SER A 981 -27.69 42.44 14.62
C SER A 981 -26.90 43.43 15.48
N LYS A 982 -25.70 43.80 15.04
CA LYS A 982 -25.05 45.02 15.56
C LYS A 982 -25.97 46.19 15.21
N GLN A 983 -26.24 47.06 16.19
CA GLN A 983 -27.11 48.22 16.00
C GLN A 983 -26.64 49.08 14.82
N GLY A 984 -27.38 49.08 13.70
CA GLY A 984 -27.16 50.00 12.59
C GLY A 984 -27.42 49.45 11.19
N GLU A 985 -27.16 48.17 10.93
CA GLU A 985 -27.22 47.60 9.57
C GLU A 985 -27.92 46.22 9.55
N GLU A 986 -28.73 45.96 8.51
CA GLU A 986 -29.37 44.66 8.24
C GLU A 986 -28.32 43.65 7.71
N ALA A 987 -27.43 43.20 8.59
CA ALA A 987 -26.41 42.21 8.24
C ALA A 987 -27.06 40.84 7.94
N LEU A 988 -27.01 40.42 6.67
CA LEU A 988 -27.46 39.11 6.24
C LEU A 988 -26.54 38.01 6.77
N PHE A 989 -27.12 36.91 7.25
CA PHE A 989 -26.37 35.76 7.75
C PHE A 989 -25.92 34.85 6.60
N PRO A 990 -24.62 34.49 6.50
CA PRO A 990 -24.16 33.44 5.60
C PRO A 990 -24.79 32.10 6.00
N LEU A 991 -25.11 31.26 5.01
CA LEU A 991 -25.84 30.00 5.19
C LEU A 991 -24.93 28.77 5.07
N VAL A 992 -24.97 27.87 6.05
CA VAL A 992 -24.39 26.53 5.97
C VAL A 992 -25.52 25.50 5.80
N VAL A 993 -25.47 24.74 4.73
CA VAL A 993 -26.46 23.72 4.38
C VAL A 993 -25.89 22.34 4.71
N SER A 994 -26.65 21.55 5.46
CA SER A 994 -26.25 20.22 5.90
C SER A 994 -27.35 19.18 5.67
N PRO A 995 -27.25 18.31 4.65
CA PRO A 995 -28.04 17.09 4.54
C PRO A 995 -27.42 15.97 5.40
N HIS A 996 -28.26 15.10 5.98
CA HIS A 996 -27.77 14.04 6.87
C HIS A 996 -27.05 12.90 6.13
N GLY A 997 -26.15 12.22 6.85
CA GLY A 997 -25.54 10.96 6.41
C GLY A 997 -26.50 9.76 6.52
N GLY A 998 -26.27 8.74 5.70
CA GLY A 998 -27.19 7.61 5.46
C GLY A 998 -28.44 8.04 4.67
N PRO A 999 -28.85 7.30 3.61
CA PRO A 999 -30.05 7.64 2.82
C PRO A 999 -31.35 7.57 3.64
N HIS A 1000 -31.35 6.75 4.70
CA HIS A 1000 -32.48 6.52 5.59
C HIS A 1000 -32.08 6.84 7.04
N SER A 1001 -31.81 8.12 7.28
CA SER A 1001 -31.55 8.70 8.61
C SER A 1001 -32.44 9.94 8.80
N VAL A 1002 -32.26 10.70 9.87
CA VAL A 1002 -33.03 11.92 10.12
C VAL A 1002 -32.26 12.91 11.01
N PHE A 1003 -32.39 14.20 10.72
CA PHE A 1003 -32.18 15.26 11.67
C PHE A 1003 -33.46 15.51 12.46
N ASP A 1004 -33.49 14.99 13.68
CA ASP A 1004 -34.40 15.42 14.73
C ASP A 1004 -34.03 16.81 15.28
N ALA A 1005 -34.93 17.40 16.04
CA ALA A 1005 -34.71 18.67 16.73
C ALA A 1005 -33.93 18.47 18.05
N CYS A 1006 -32.98 17.52 18.13
CA CYS A 1006 -32.17 17.36 19.34
C CYS A 1006 -31.02 18.37 19.42
N TRP A 1007 -30.44 18.51 20.61
CA TRP A 1007 -29.23 19.33 20.79
C TRP A 1007 -28.03 18.76 20.02
N ARG A 1008 -27.44 19.56 19.14
CA ARG A 1008 -26.25 19.19 18.34
C ARG A 1008 -25.16 20.25 18.49
N PRO A 1009 -24.07 19.99 19.24
CA PRO A 1009 -23.10 21.01 19.62
C PRO A 1009 -22.33 21.59 18.42
N THR A 1010 -22.10 20.82 17.36
CA THR A 1010 -21.46 21.29 16.11
C THR A 1010 -22.34 22.29 15.36
N MET A 1011 -23.64 22.02 15.22
CA MET A 1011 -24.58 22.90 14.52
C MET A 1011 -24.85 24.17 15.32
N ALA A 1012 -25.03 24.06 16.64
CA ALA A 1012 -25.11 25.21 17.54
C ALA A 1012 -23.80 26.02 17.53
N GLY A 1013 -22.63 25.36 17.44
CA GLY A 1013 -21.32 25.99 17.33
C GLY A 1013 -21.18 26.85 16.07
N LEU A 1014 -21.55 26.31 14.90
CA LEU A 1014 -21.62 27.08 13.64
C LEU A 1014 -22.59 28.27 13.76
N CYS A 1015 -23.75 28.07 14.40
CA CYS A 1015 -24.69 29.16 14.61
C CYS A 1015 -24.11 30.28 15.49
N ARG A 1016 -23.38 29.93 16.55
CA ARG A 1016 -22.68 30.91 17.41
C ARG A 1016 -21.49 31.60 16.73
N LEU A 1017 -20.94 31.03 15.66
CA LEU A 1017 -19.96 31.69 14.79
C LEU A 1017 -20.58 32.69 13.81
N GLY A 1018 -21.91 32.81 13.77
CA GLY A 1018 -22.63 33.79 12.94
C GLY A 1018 -23.18 33.24 11.63
N PHE A 1019 -23.15 31.92 11.42
CA PHE A 1019 -23.79 31.27 10.28
C PHE A 1019 -25.26 30.93 10.59
N ALA A 1020 -26.17 31.07 9.64
CA ALA A 1020 -27.40 30.30 9.68
C ALA A 1020 -27.10 28.84 9.30
N VAL A 1021 -27.79 27.86 9.89
CA VAL A 1021 -27.55 26.43 9.61
C VAL A 1021 -28.86 25.75 9.23
N LEU A 1022 -28.92 25.20 8.02
CA LEU A 1022 -30.08 24.47 7.48
C LEU A 1022 -29.78 22.97 7.48
N MET A 1023 -30.42 22.23 8.38
CA MET A 1023 -30.35 20.78 8.51
C MET A 1023 -31.49 20.14 7.73
N VAL A 1024 -31.20 19.37 6.68
CA VAL A 1024 -32.22 18.91 5.71
C VAL A 1024 -32.58 17.42 5.88
N ASN A 1025 -33.89 17.12 5.95
CA ASN A 1025 -34.47 15.78 5.83
C ASN A 1025 -35.18 15.67 4.46
N TYR A 1026 -34.52 15.07 3.48
CA TYR A 1026 -35.07 14.86 2.12
C TYR A 1026 -36.07 13.69 2.11
N ARG A 1027 -36.87 13.54 1.03
CA ARG A 1027 -37.73 12.34 0.89
C ARG A 1027 -36.86 11.09 0.82
N GLY A 1028 -37.08 10.17 1.75
CA GLY A 1028 -36.17 9.06 2.09
C GLY A 1028 -35.73 9.05 3.55
N SER A 1029 -35.79 10.19 4.25
CA SER A 1029 -35.50 10.30 5.68
C SER A 1029 -36.47 9.49 6.56
N LEU A 1030 -35.99 9.08 7.74
CA LEU A 1030 -36.83 8.44 8.76
C LEU A 1030 -37.83 9.43 9.36
N GLY A 1031 -38.95 8.91 9.86
CA GLY A 1031 -40.03 9.69 10.49
C GLY A 1031 -41.18 10.07 9.54
N PHE A 1032 -40.98 10.00 8.23
CA PHE A 1032 -41.97 10.41 7.20
C PHE A 1032 -42.81 9.25 6.62
N GLY A 1033 -42.73 8.05 7.23
CA GLY A 1033 -43.44 6.85 6.78
C GLY A 1033 -42.69 6.03 5.73
N GLN A 1034 -43.19 4.81 5.46
CA GLN A 1034 -42.53 3.86 4.54
C GLN A 1034 -42.50 4.36 3.09
N ASP A 1035 -43.58 4.98 2.62
CA ASP A 1035 -43.66 5.51 1.25
C ASP A 1035 -42.55 6.54 0.96
N SER A 1036 -42.13 7.34 1.96
CA SER A 1036 -41.01 8.27 1.84
C SER A 1036 -39.67 7.52 1.68
N ILE A 1037 -39.44 6.48 2.48
CA ILE A 1037 -38.26 5.59 2.36
C ILE A 1037 -38.22 4.94 0.97
N ASP A 1038 -39.33 4.34 0.55
CA ASP A 1038 -39.45 3.62 -0.72
C ASP A 1038 -39.35 4.57 -1.93
N SER A 1039 -39.74 5.84 -1.79
CA SER A 1039 -39.61 6.84 -2.85
C SER A 1039 -38.16 7.10 -3.27
N LEU A 1040 -37.20 7.04 -2.33
CA LEU A 1040 -35.79 7.33 -2.60
C LEU A 1040 -35.08 6.15 -3.29
N ILE A 1041 -35.58 4.92 -3.14
CA ILE A 1041 -35.02 3.73 -3.78
C ILE A 1041 -35.05 3.92 -5.30
N SER A 1042 -33.91 3.71 -5.98
CA SER A 1042 -33.70 4.02 -7.41
C SER A 1042 -33.63 5.50 -7.79
N HIS A 1043 -33.80 6.44 -6.86
CA HIS A 1043 -33.76 7.89 -7.11
C HIS A 1043 -32.65 8.63 -6.33
N VAL A 1044 -31.74 7.89 -5.68
CA VAL A 1044 -30.54 8.43 -5.01
C VAL A 1044 -29.67 9.20 -6.00
N GLY A 1045 -29.14 10.35 -5.56
CA GLY A 1045 -28.38 11.27 -6.41
C GLY A 1045 -29.25 12.11 -7.34
N VAL A 1046 -30.59 12.01 -7.25
CA VAL A 1046 -31.55 12.78 -8.04
C VAL A 1046 -32.59 13.43 -7.14
N GLN A 1047 -33.39 12.63 -6.41
CA GLN A 1047 -34.45 13.12 -5.53
C GLN A 1047 -33.89 13.83 -4.30
N ASP A 1048 -33.01 13.15 -3.55
CA ASP A 1048 -32.32 13.69 -2.37
C ASP A 1048 -31.54 14.99 -2.66
N VAL A 1049 -30.89 15.07 -3.82
CA VAL A 1049 -30.19 16.27 -4.29
C VAL A 1049 -31.17 17.40 -4.65
N ALA A 1050 -32.28 17.09 -5.33
CA ALA A 1050 -33.30 18.08 -5.70
C ALA A 1050 -34.05 18.62 -4.47
N ASP A 1051 -34.41 17.73 -3.53
CA ASP A 1051 -35.06 18.08 -2.27
C ASP A 1051 -34.13 18.96 -1.41
N THR A 1052 -32.83 18.64 -1.36
CA THR A 1052 -31.86 19.47 -0.66
C THR A 1052 -31.71 20.85 -1.30
N GLN A 1053 -31.66 20.95 -2.63
CA GLN A 1053 -31.66 22.23 -3.33
C GLN A 1053 -32.94 23.04 -3.05
N LEU A 1054 -34.11 22.40 -3.10
CA LEU A 1054 -35.39 23.05 -2.84
C LEU A 1054 -35.51 23.57 -1.40
N ALA A 1055 -34.99 22.83 -0.41
CA ALA A 1055 -34.91 23.30 0.98
C ALA A 1055 -34.07 24.58 1.11
N VAL A 1056 -32.95 24.69 0.37
CA VAL A 1056 -32.14 25.92 0.32
C VAL A 1056 -32.92 27.06 -0.30
N GLU A 1057 -33.60 26.83 -1.43
CA GLU A 1057 -34.41 27.85 -2.10
C GLU A 1057 -35.56 28.36 -1.22
N VAL A 1058 -36.23 27.48 -0.47
CA VAL A 1058 -37.26 27.86 0.52
C VAL A 1058 -36.66 28.63 1.69
N ALA A 1059 -35.51 28.21 2.23
CA ALA A 1059 -34.84 28.93 3.31
C ALA A 1059 -34.41 30.35 2.88
N LEU A 1060 -33.89 30.52 1.67
CA LEU A 1060 -33.46 31.81 1.10
C LEU A 1060 -34.61 32.82 0.86
N GLN A 1061 -35.87 32.41 0.97
CA GLN A 1061 -37.00 33.35 1.00
C GLN A 1061 -37.01 34.19 2.28
N MET A 1062 -36.26 33.79 3.32
CA MET A 1062 -36.11 34.58 4.55
C MET A 1062 -35.11 35.72 4.35
N LYS A 1063 -35.59 36.96 4.53
CA LYS A 1063 -34.81 38.20 4.38
C LYS A 1063 -33.56 38.35 5.26
N CYS A 1064 -33.32 37.42 6.20
CA CYS A 1064 -32.15 37.44 7.07
C CYS A 1064 -30.97 36.61 6.54
N LEU A 1065 -31.13 35.88 5.43
CA LEU A 1065 -30.07 35.03 4.86
C LEU A 1065 -29.40 35.69 3.65
N ASP A 1066 -28.10 35.42 3.46
CA ASP A 1066 -27.33 35.92 2.33
C ASP A 1066 -27.29 34.89 1.17
N PRO A 1067 -27.94 35.18 0.03
CA PRO A 1067 -27.95 34.25 -1.11
C PRO A 1067 -26.60 34.13 -1.83
N ASN A 1068 -25.62 35.00 -1.56
CA ASN A 1068 -24.30 34.95 -2.18
C ASN A 1068 -23.26 34.22 -1.33
N ARG A 1069 -23.54 33.99 -0.04
CA ARG A 1069 -22.60 33.35 0.92
C ARG A 1069 -23.20 32.06 1.48
N ILE A 1070 -23.25 31.04 0.62
CA ILE A 1070 -23.79 29.70 0.93
C ILE A 1070 -22.65 28.67 0.89
N ALA A 1071 -22.55 27.84 1.92
CA ALA A 1071 -21.61 26.72 2.01
C ALA A 1071 -22.32 25.40 2.30
N LEU A 1072 -21.66 24.29 1.97
CA LEU A 1072 -22.14 22.92 2.19
C LEU A 1072 -21.31 22.19 3.24
N LEU A 1073 -21.97 21.43 4.11
CA LEU A 1073 -21.37 20.60 5.15
C LEU A 1073 -22.08 19.26 5.25
N GLY A 1074 -21.45 18.16 4.85
CA GLY A 1074 -22.10 16.83 4.82
C GLY A 1074 -21.19 15.67 5.17
N GLY A 1075 -21.74 14.60 5.74
CA GLY A 1075 -21.00 13.35 6.02
C GLY A 1075 -21.65 12.15 5.34
N SER A 1076 -20.86 11.16 4.91
CA SER A 1076 -21.38 9.93 4.29
C SER A 1076 -22.30 10.25 3.10
N HIS A 1077 -23.53 9.74 3.07
CA HIS A 1077 -24.57 10.08 2.08
C HIS A 1077 -24.84 11.59 1.95
N GLY A 1078 -24.82 12.34 3.06
CA GLY A 1078 -24.94 13.80 3.03
C GLY A 1078 -23.75 14.46 2.32
N GLY A 1079 -22.55 13.87 2.45
CA GLY A 1079 -21.38 14.28 1.68
C GLY A 1079 -21.51 13.99 0.17
N PHE A 1080 -22.13 12.86 -0.19
CA PHE A 1080 -22.48 12.52 -1.57
C PHE A 1080 -23.46 13.55 -2.18
N ILE A 1081 -24.50 13.95 -1.43
CA ILE A 1081 -25.41 15.04 -1.82
C ILE A 1081 -24.66 16.36 -1.99
N CYS A 1082 -23.82 16.76 -1.03
CA CYS A 1082 -23.01 17.97 -1.12
C CYS A 1082 -22.10 17.98 -2.38
N CYS A 1083 -21.48 16.86 -2.72
CA CYS A 1083 -20.66 16.73 -3.92
C CYS A 1083 -21.48 16.82 -5.22
N HIS A 1084 -22.72 16.32 -5.25
CA HIS A 1084 -23.64 16.56 -6.37
C HIS A 1084 -24.03 18.03 -6.50
N LEU A 1085 -24.33 18.70 -5.38
CA LEU A 1085 -24.78 20.09 -5.37
C LEU A 1085 -23.72 21.06 -5.91
N ILE A 1086 -22.45 20.93 -5.49
CA ILE A 1086 -21.36 21.77 -6.05
C ILE A 1086 -21.07 21.52 -7.53
N GLY A 1087 -21.41 20.35 -8.06
CA GLY A 1087 -21.24 20.03 -9.48
C GLY A 1087 -22.44 20.42 -10.35
N ARG A 1088 -23.66 20.49 -9.78
CA ARG A 1088 -24.89 20.86 -10.50
C ARG A 1088 -25.24 22.35 -10.39
N PHE A 1089 -24.90 22.99 -9.26
CA PHE A 1089 -25.14 24.40 -8.96
C PHE A 1089 -23.82 25.13 -8.65
N PRO A 1090 -22.82 25.11 -9.54
CA PRO A 1090 -21.45 25.51 -9.23
C PRO A 1090 -21.29 27.00 -8.88
N GLU A 1091 -22.21 27.85 -9.32
CA GLU A 1091 -22.23 29.28 -9.00
C GLU A 1091 -22.84 29.59 -7.62
N MET A 1092 -23.69 28.71 -7.08
CA MET A 1092 -24.44 28.98 -5.85
C MET A 1092 -23.60 28.77 -4.59
N TYR A 1093 -22.89 27.64 -4.54
CA TYR A 1093 -22.14 27.22 -3.36
C TYR A 1093 -20.69 27.73 -3.43
N LYS A 1094 -20.27 28.48 -2.41
CA LYS A 1094 -18.95 29.15 -2.38
C LYS A 1094 -17.90 28.39 -1.58
N ALA A 1095 -18.30 27.38 -0.81
CA ALA A 1095 -17.41 26.46 -0.10
C ALA A 1095 -18.12 25.11 0.16
N CYS A 1096 -17.35 24.03 0.22
CA CYS A 1096 -17.86 22.70 0.58
C CYS A 1096 -16.89 22.01 1.53
N ALA A 1097 -17.42 21.39 2.59
CA ALA A 1097 -16.67 20.54 3.51
C ALA A 1097 -17.41 19.21 3.68
N VAL A 1098 -16.73 18.09 3.41
CA VAL A 1098 -17.35 16.76 3.50
C VAL A 1098 -16.52 15.74 4.26
N ARG A 1099 -17.21 14.87 4.99
CA ARG A 1099 -16.63 13.76 5.78
C ARG A 1099 -16.96 12.41 5.18
N ASN A 1100 -15.97 11.55 4.92
CA ASN A 1100 -16.16 10.17 4.46
C ASN A 1100 -17.25 10.04 3.37
N SER A 1101 -17.21 10.92 2.37
CA SER A 1101 -18.26 11.03 1.34
C SER A 1101 -18.08 10.01 0.23
N VAL A 1102 -19.16 9.36 -0.20
CA VAL A 1102 -19.15 8.61 -1.47
C VAL A 1102 -19.01 9.60 -2.62
N THR A 1103 -18.04 9.37 -3.50
CA THR A 1103 -17.74 10.23 -4.66
C THR A 1103 -17.93 9.48 -5.97
N ASN A 1104 -17.66 8.16 -5.99
CA ASN A 1104 -17.80 7.29 -7.13
C ASN A 1104 -18.29 5.88 -6.71
N MET A 1105 -19.57 5.59 -6.98
CA MET A 1105 -20.22 4.31 -6.67
C MET A 1105 -19.61 3.13 -7.44
N ALA A 1106 -19.00 3.36 -8.61
CA ALA A 1106 -18.40 2.31 -9.43
C ALA A 1106 -17.07 1.82 -8.82
N THR A 1107 -16.22 2.72 -8.30
CA THR A 1107 -14.96 2.37 -7.61
C THR A 1107 -15.16 1.83 -6.20
N LEU A 1108 -16.39 1.83 -5.64
CA LEU A 1108 -16.68 1.18 -4.35
C LEU A 1108 -16.67 -0.36 -4.43
N LEU A 1109 -16.71 -0.96 -5.63
CA LEU A 1109 -16.71 -2.41 -5.84
C LEU A 1109 -15.57 -3.12 -5.10
N GLY A 1110 -15.90 -4.09 -4.25
CA GLY A 1110 -14.91 -4.84 -3.45
C GLY A 1110 -14.30 -4.06 -2.27
N THR A 1111 -14.55 -2.75 -2.16
CA THR A 1111 -13.92 -1.86 -1.17
C THR A 1111 -14.78 -1.57 0.05
N SER A 1112 -16.09 -1.72 -0.07
CA SER A 1112 -17.08 -1.44 0.97
C SER A 1112 -17.49 -2.71 1.73
N ASP A 1113 -17.89 -2.54 3.00
CA ASP A 1113 -18.61 -3.53 3.81
C ASP A 1113 -20.15 -3.37 3.75
N ILE A 1114 -20.66 -2.32 3.10
CA ILE A 1114 -22.07 -2.12 2.70
C ILE A 1114 -22.26 -2.22 1.17
N PRO A 1115 -21.90 -3.36 0.54
CA PRO A 1115 -21.84 -3.50 -0.92
C PRO A 1115 -23.21 -3.49 -1.63
N ASP A 1116 -24.29 -3.59 -0.87
CA ASP A 1116 -25.70 -3.58 -1.26
C ASP A 1116 -26.24 -2.16 -1.51
N TRP A 1117 -25.81 -1.16 -0.71
CA TRP A 1117 -26.26 0.24 -0.79
C TRP A 1117 -26.21 0.79 -2.23
N ARG A 1118 -25.10 0.57 -2.93
CA ARG A 1118 -24.90 1.04 -4.32
C ARG A 1118 -25.82 0.38 -5.35
N TYR A 1119 -26.35 -0.81 -5.07
CA TYR A 1119 -27.33 -1.47 -5.92
C TYR A 1119 -28.74 -0.97 -5.59
N ALA A 1120 -29.10 -0.91 -4.29
CA ALA A 1120 -30.38 -0.40 -3.82
C ALA A 1120 -30.63 1.07 -4.25
N SER A 1121 -29.59 1.90 -4.19
CA SER A 1121 -29.60 3.30 -4.68
C SER A 1121 -30.03 3.44 -6.15
N LEU A 1122 -29.89 2.37 -6.95
CA LEU A 1122 -30.21 2.33 -8.38
C LEU A 1122 -31.37 1.37 -8.71
N GLY A 1123 -32.04 0.78 -7.71
CA GLY A 1123 -33.05 -0.25 -7.93
C GLY A 1123 -32.52 -1.56 -8.52
N LEU A 1124 -31.20 -1.78 -8.48
CA LEU A 1124 -30.56 -2.95 -9.03
C LEU A 1124 -30.63 -4.13 -8.05
N PRO A 1125 -30.84 -5.38 -8.52
CA PRO A 1125 -30.87 -6.54 -7.63
C PRO A 1125 -29.48 -6.83 -7.05
N TYR A 1126 -29.42 -7.11 -5.75
CA TYR A 1126 -28.20 -7.51 -5.05
C TYR A 1126 -28.21 -9.00 -4.70
N SER A 1127 -27.08 -9.68 -4.91
CA SER A 1127 -26.75 -10.98 -4.30
C SER A 1127 -25.22 -11.12 -4.19
N TYR A 1128 -24.73 -12.08 -3.39
CA TYR A 1128 -23.29 -12.31 -3.23
C TYR A 1128 -22.63 -12.94 -4.47
N GLU A 1129 -23.42 -13.61 -5.32
CA GLU A 1129 -23.00 -14.25 -6.56
C GLU A 1129 -23.03 -13.27 -7.75
N ARG A 1130 -23.75 -12.16 -7.63
CA ARG A 1130 -23.90 -11.16 -8.69
C ARG A 1130 -22.72 -10.21 -8.75
N ILE A 1131 -22.02 -10.25 -9.88
CA ILE A 1131 -20.98 -9.29 -10.26
C ILE A 1131 -21.64 -8.19 -11.11
N PRO A 1132 -21.28 -6.91 -10.95
CA PRO A 1132 -21.75 -5.85 -11.84
C PRO A 1132 -21.39 -6.12 -13.30
N THR A 1133 -22.35 -6.00 -14.18
CA THR A 1133 -22.13 -5.90 -15.63
C THR A 1133 -21.52 -4.55 -16.00
N GLU A 1134 -21.06 -4.43 -17.24
CA GLU A 1134 -20.64 -3.15 -17.84
C GLU A 1134 -21.73 -2.07 -17.70
N LYS A 1135 -23.01 -2.45 -17.81
CA LYS A 1135 -24.17 -1.55 -17.66
C LYS A 1135 -24.42 -1.17 -16.21
N ASP A 1136 -24.21 -2.09 -15.27
CA ASP A 1136 -24.32 -1.79 -13.83
C ASP A 1136 -23.25 -0.78 -13.42
N LEU A 1137 -21.99 -0.96 -13.84
CA LEU A 1137 -20.91 -0.01 -13.56
C LEU A 1137 -21.12 1.33 -14.25
N ALA A 1138 -21.60 1.34 -15.50
CA ALA A 1138 -21.96 2.57 -16.20
C ALA A 1138 -23.07 3.35 -15.46
N ALA A 1139 -24.12 2.66 -14.99
CA ALA A 1139 -25.18 3.28 -14.19
C ALA A 1139 -24.65 3.83 -12.85
N MET A 1140 -23.82 3.06 -12.13
CA MET A 1140 -23.15 3.50 -10.91
C MET A 1140 -22.29 4.75 -11.13
N LEU A 1141 -21.51 4.79 -12.22
CA LEU A 1141 -20.72 5.96 -12.58
C LEU A 1141 -21.60 7.17 -12.89
N LEU A 1142 -22.60 7.02 -13.78
CA LEU A 1142 -23.46 8.12 -14.22
C LEU A 1142 -24.29 8.75 -13.08
N SER A 1143 -24.67 7.95 -12.07
CA SER A 1143 -25.34 8.44 -10.86
C SER A 1143 -24.39 9.01 -9.81
N SER A 1144 -23.07 8.94 -10.00
CA SER A 1144 -22.09 9.43 -9.01
C SER A 1144 -21.75 10.92 -9.16
N PRO A 1145 -21.46 11.65 -8.07
CA PRO A 1145 -21.17 13.08 -8.12
C PRO A 1145 -19.87 13.40 -8.86
N ILE A 1146 -18.90 12.46 -8.91
CA ILE A 1146 -17.64 12.63 -9.66
C ILE A 1146 -17.87 13.00 -11.14
N THR A 1147 -18.98 12.56 -11.76
CA THR A 1147 -19.32 12.93 -13.15
C THR A 1147 -19.55 14.43 -13.36
N HIS A 1148 -19.86 15.17 -12.29
CA HIS A 1148 -20.01 16.63 -12.32
C HIS A 1148 -18.72 17.36 -11.88
N ALA A 1149 -17.63 16.65 -11.56
CA ALA A 1149 -16.36 17.26 -11.12
C ALA A 1149 -15.77 18.25 -12.14
N THR A 1150 -16.16 18.13 -13.42
CA THR A 1150 -15.75 19.07 -14.48
C THR A 1150 -16.39 20.45 -14.38
N LYS A 1151 -17.46 20.59 -13.58
CA LYS A 1151 -18.22 21.82 -13.37
C LYS A 1151 -17.94 22.47 -12.00
N VAL A 1152 -17.33 21.74 -11.07
CA VAL A 1152 -17.08 22.19 -9.70
C VAL A 1152 -16.18 23.42 -9.70
N GLN A 1153 -16.63 24.49 -9.07
CA GLN A 1153 -15.85 25.72 -8.84
C GLN A 1153 -15.57 25.96 -7.35
N ALA A 1154 -16.45 25.46 -6.47
CA ALA A 1154 -16.36 25.64 -5.03
C ALA A 1154 -15.09 24.98 -4.45
N PRO A 1155 -14.32 25.68 -3.60
CA PRO A 1155 -13.26 25.10 -2.79
C PRO A 1155 -13.76 23.96 -1.89
N VAL A 1156 -13.10 22.81 -1.94
CA VAL A 1156 -13.52 21.58 -1.24
C VAL A 1156 -12.54 21.17 -0.13
N LEU A 1157 -13.04 21.00 1.09
CA LEU A 1157 -12.38 20.30 2.19
C LEU A 1157 -12.90 18.87 2.28
N LEU A 1158 -11.99 17.89 2.31
CA LEU A 1158 -12.27 16.47 2.49
C LEU A 1158 -11.70 16.01 3.82
N CYS A 1159 -12.51 15.38 4.68
CA CYS A 1159 -12.09 14.77 5.94
C CYS A 1159 -12.32 13.25 5.88
N VAL A 1160 -11.26 12.45 6.00
CA VAL A 1160 -11.33 11.00 5.77
C VAL A 1160 -10.64 10.16 6.85
N GLY A 1161 -11.33 9.12 7.33
CA GLY A 1161 -10.80 8.17 8.32
C GLY A 1161 -10.06 7.04 7.63
N ALA A 1162 -8.77 6.86 7.90
CA ALA A 1162 -7.94 5.92 7.15
C ALA A 1162 -8.39 4.44 7.30
N LYS A 1163 -9.15 4.13 8.35
CA LYS A 1163 -9.68 2.80 8.66
C LYS A 1163 -11.17 2.66 8.28
N ASP A 1164 -11.72 3.60 7.49
CA ASP A 1164 -13.10 3.52 6.98
C ASP A 1164 -13.29 2.34 6.00
N ARG A 1165 -14.25 1.48 6.33
CA ARG A 1165 -14.66 0.30 5.55
C ARG A 1165 -16.01 0.47 4.85
N GLN A 1166 -16.83 1.44 5.25
CA GLN A 1166 -18.09 1.75 4.57
C GLN A 1166 -17.81 2.56 3.31
N VAL A 1167 -17.09 3.66 3.47
CA VAL A 1167 -16.69 4.57 2.39
C VAL A 1167 -15.16 4.62 2.34
N SER A 1168 -14.57 3.71 1.57
CA SER A 1168 -13.13 3.50 1.64
C SER A 1168 -12.34 4.78 1.25
N PRO A 1169 -11.23 5.12 1.95
CA PRO A 1169 -10.53 6.40 1.78
C PRO A 1169 -10.02 6.74 0.38
N SER A 1170 -9.92 5.74 -0.51
CA SER A 1170 -9.64 5.98 -1.93
C SER A 1170 -10.69 6.86 -2.61
N GLN A 1171 -11.95 6.87 -2.15
CA GLN A 1171 -13.00 7.79 -2.65
C GLN A 1171 -12.60 9.26 -2.48
N ALA A 1172 -11.97 9.60 -1.35
CA ALA A 1172 -11.48 10.95 -1.09
C ALA A 1172 -10.22 11.26 -1.91
N LEU A 1173 -9.30 10.29 -2.08
CA LEU A 1173 -8.10 10.44 -2.91
C LEU A 1173 -8.43 10.60 -4.41
N GLU A 1174 -9.37 9.82 -4.93
CA GLU A 1174 -9.86 9.88 -6.31
C GLU A 1174 -10.41 11.28 -6.60
N TYR A 1175 -11.30 11.79 -5.74
CA TYR A 1175 -11.90 13.11 -5.90
C TYR A 1175 -10.90 14.25 -5.66
N TYR A 1176 -10.00 14.12 -4.67
CA TYR A 1176 -8.89 15.06 -4.44
C TYR A 1176 -8.02 15.23 -5.68
N ARG A 1177 -7.56 14.12 -6.29
CA ARG A 1177 -6.72 14.11 -7.50
C ARG A 1177 -7.41 14.81 -8.66
N VAL A 1178 -8.68 14.51 -8.90
CA VAL A 1178 -9.48 15.07 -10.01
C VAL A 1178 -9.74 16.57 -9.85
N LEU A 1179 -10.03 17.04 -8.63
CA LEU A 1179 -10.20 18.47 -8.34
C LEU A 1179 -8.87 19.23 -8.43
N LYS A 1180 -7.79 18.65 -7.90
CA LYS A 1180 -6.44 19.21 -7.98
C LYS A 1180 -5.94 19.34 -9.42
N ALA A 1181 -6.17 18.33 -10.25
CA ALA A 1181 -5.86 18.37 -11.68
C ALA A 1181 -6.64 19.42 -12.48
N ARG A 1182 -7.73 19.96 -11.90
CA ARG A 1182 -8.49 21.09 -12.44
C ARG A 1182 -8.08 22.44 -11.86
N GLY A 1183 -7.11 22.49 -10.95
CA GLY A 1183 -6.74 23.71 -10.22
C GLY A 1183 -7.80 24.19 -9.22
N ILE A 1184 -8.78 23.35 -8.86
CA ILE A 1184 -9.77 23.68 -7.84
C ILE A 1184 -9.09 23.66 -6.47
N PRO A 1185 -9.24 24.71 -5.63
CA PRO A 1185 -8.67 24.70 -4.29
C PRO A 1185 -9.26 23.56 -3.45
N VAL A 1186 -8.44 22.54 -3.17
CA VAL A 1186 -8.85 21.33 -2.46
C VAL A 1186 -7.87 20.98 -1.35
N ARG A 1187 -8.39 20.63 -0.18
CA ARG A 1187 -7.61 20.14 0.98
C ARG A 1187 -8.15 18.78 1.41
N LEU A 1188 -7.26 17.83 1.67
CA LEU A 1188 -7.58 16.53 2.23
C LEU A 1188 -6.98 16.41 3.63
N MET A 1189 -7.80 16.06 4.60
CA MET A 1189 -7.45 15.74 5.99
C MET A 1189 -7.60 14.23 6.18
N TRP A 1190 -6.53 13.57 6.58
CA TRP A 1190 -6.39 12.12 6.68
C TRP A 1190 -6.15 11.72 8.13
N TYR A 1191 -7.13 11.07 8.76
CA TYR A 1191 -7.11 10.70 10.17
C TYR A 1191 -6.70 9.22 10.31
N PRO A 1192 -5.44 8.89 10.71
CA PRO A 1192 -4.90 7.53 10.56
C PRO A 1192 -5.59 6.46 11.42
N GLU A 1193 -6.09 6.86 12.59
CA GLU A 1193 -6.69 5.94 13.56
C GLU A 1193 -8.23 5.87 13.48
N GLU A 1194 -8.85 6.73 12.69
CA GLU A 1194 -10.31 6.88 12.66
C GLU A 1194 -10.99 5.99 11.61
N ASN A 1195 -12.24 5.63 11.91
CA ASN A 1195 -13.14 4.86 11.06
C ASN A 1195 -14.20 5.77 10.38
N HIS A 1196 -15.34 5.21 9.94
CA HIS A 1196 -16.40 5.96 9.27
C HIS A 1196 -16.99 7.13 10.09
N ALA A 1197 -16.95 7.06 11.43
CA ALA A 1197 -17.58 8.06 12.29
C ALA A 1197 -16.75 9.35 12.47
N LEU A 1198 -15.42 9.28 12.40
CA LEU A 1198 -14.49 10.31 12.92
C LEU A 1198 -14.87 10.81 14.33
N SER A 1199 -15.17 9.87 15.23
CA SER A 1199 -15.69 10.15 16.58
C SER A 1199 -14.62 10.13 17.68
N GLY A 1200 -13.35 9.89 17.36
CA GLY A 1200 -12.27 10.10 18.32
C GLY A 1200 -12.17 11.58 18.68
N VAL A 1201 -12.08 11.89 19.98
CA VAL A 1201 -12.18 13.26 20.54
C VAL A 1201 -11.26 14.27 19.84
N VAL A 1202 -10.04 13.85 19.46
CA VAL A 1202 -9.08 14.70 18.74
C VAL A 1202 -9.49 14.93 17.29
N ALA A 1203 -9.99 13.90 16.62
CA ALA A 1203 -10.43 13.97 15.22
C ALA A 1203 -11.72 14.77 15.07
N GLU A 1204 -12.75 14.51 15.89
CA GLU A 1204 -14.03 15.25 15.84
C GLU A 1204 -13.80 16.76 16.01
N ALA A 1205 -12.98 17.14 17.00
CA ALA A 1205 -12.68 18.54 17.29
C ALA A 1205 -11.84 19.20 16.18
N ASP A 1206 -10.88 18.47 15.59
CA ASP A 1206 -10.09 18.95 14.45
C ASP A 1206 -10.94 19.11 13.17
N VAL A 1207 -11.80 18.12 12.86
CA VAL A 1207 -12.77 18.17 11.76
C VAL A 1207 -13.65 19.41 11.88
N PHE A 1208 -14.24 19.65 13.05
CA PHE A 1208 -15.08 20.83 13.28
C PHE A 1208 -14.31 22.13 13.02
N MET A 1209 -13.10 22.27 13.61
CA MET A 1209 -12.29 23.48 13.47
C MET A 1209 -11.84 23.71 12.03
N ASN A 1210 -11.37 22.68 11.32
CA ASN A 1210 -10.97 22.79 9.91
C ASN A 1210 -12.17 23.11 9.01
N CYS A 1211 -13.35 22.49 9.22
CA CYS A 1211 -14.57 22.82 8.48
C CYS A 1211 -15.01 24.27 8.70
N ALA A 1212 -15.06 24.73 9.96
CA ALA A 1212 -15.44 26.09 10.31
C ALA A 1212 -14.47 27.13 9.72
N GLN A 1213 -13.16 26.88 9.77
CA GLN A 1213 -12.16 27.75 9.17
C GLN A 1213 -12.26 27.79 7.63
N TRP A 1214 -12.46 26.64 6.98
CA TRP A 1214 -12.60 26.56 5.52
C TRP A 1214 -13.82 27.36 5.03
N ILE A 1215 -14.98 27.12 5.66
CA ILE A 1215 -16.23 27.84 5.36
C ILE A 1215 -16.04 29.35 5.61
N THR A 1216 -15.50 29.75 6.77
CA THR A 1216 -15.27 31.17 7.09
C THR A 1216 -14.37 31.84 6.07
N HIS A 1217 -13.24 31.22 5.71
CA HIS A 1217 -12.24 31.78 4.81
C HIS A 1217 -12.76 32.00 3.38
N HIS A 1218 -13.60 31.10 2.90
CA HIS A 1218 -14.14 31.16 1.54
C HIS A 1218 -15.42 32.00 1.45
N LEU A 1219 -16.26 32.03 2.50
CA LEU A 1219 -17.40 32.94 2.59
C LEU A 1219 -17.03 34.40 2.94
N SER A 1220 -15.79 34.66 3.37
CA SER A 1220 -15.28 36.03 3.60
C SER A 1220 -14.55 36.64 2.40
N LYS A 1221 -14.38 35.87 1.31
CA LYS A 1221 -13.68 36.29 0.08
C LYS A 1221 -14.62 36.65 -1.09
N THR A 1222 -15.89 36.32 -0.94
CA THR A 1222 -17.03 36.67 -1.81
C THR A 1222 -17.81 37.83 -1.21
#